data_AF-A0A8S9A3X6-F1
#
_entry.id   AF-A0A8S9A3X6-F1
#
_cell.length_a   1.000
_cell.length_b   1.000
_cell.length_c   1.000
_cell.angle_alpha   90.00
_cell.angle_beta   90.00
_cell.angle_gamma   90.00
#
_symmetry.space_group_name_H-M   'P 1'
#
loop_
_entity.id
_entity.type
_entity.pdbx_description
1 polymer ?
#
loop_
_entity_poly.entity_id
_entity_poly.type
_entity_poly.pdbx_seq_one_letter_code
_entity_poly.pdbx_strand_id
1 'polypeptide(L)'
;MADSSHAHSQEQSPANAGGDSQDNDNQGHVYPYPPPQPLPQPGTVDNAPELSQAFGYPPQQYGFDPATLIAQQQYYIAQHASQAGNPSVNHQQAYYPPHLLQQPGWTPDPTAMNAQFYWQQQQQQQQQQQQEQPQQLSRPHLAAYSQYNPSYDQQSAPDSIQEVQSPDSQHKQQPLLASEDVITRQMPSPQADPQSGVKKDVKKRKRWWPWSKDYRQKFEENLKDRFSGKSGLRNFRRVYLPNEGHSGESKIVYRVGTAEEEDIEDLGKVHKVDGKLVYVNQFHQQTRKFLDVAVYLSPTRFTPRRLIVQATDSVIKTRNNRRGDWIRTKVTGNVPAVLAMSEWALSPFKNQGFWAKTKGTFRIFVVAIPLQIMLAIPFLGRYDDDDEVTDTYTDYPGYYWRWPKYAVNALDMAPGTDEWHNVGYNSALNVAKRAQRPRRLYAKVNGKWTTIDGDTFDNSMRRYIFISYMWGMFPDEAGAEKAHHLARRIADREGFDCYWMDRELVNKNTKADTDYDVYTLCDIVRGSSGVCLMMPKDGTQERLDWGGRMWTLMEGLLAPGDYVTYCFEDAKGQLVTKKIRKVEMTASFWRQPDSEYWENSQAVRILAEHYANVLTLSRLELLPATITALSTKSRKEFTGSDLAYAVMGFLHYRIERSDDGTTVFQNLARLSLGNDSDELVERMLCLLPQPSTKDIFETLSERDEYGTFLHHITPQCQVVGVAHEDETVILDSCRAIHIRWKDFPRATVQRDMGFGKMMAVFFLAFGIWWLSFGIQMTLGYIPYFAGFALTDGETGKSYVGWVVAGFFFLGLLFSAPSPFSVRRLFGGTVLKSTPNLVGFEGVMPIAQLEKIIFGNVEGRLTYAPSASPFSRNNREINERRGREPSWIKNPDSALHDLMKEKLLPSNKHQLFTLVDMGELTVSIFAAERPPTVALLCGKEGGMLRAVLCSWRFETDCLYRETVVRMPTRVWEVAEPKGWLKLCLRSQDDYRRRVSLKYHQKMARDAELAKEEAERLKKEEEKAAKKAVEEAAKKTA
;
A
#
# COMPACT_ATOMS: atom_id res chain seq x y z
N MET A 1 32.16 47.76 -27.44
CA MET A 1 32.13 48.21 -26.04
C MET A 1 32.32 46.93 -25.21
N ALA A 2 33.56 46.47 -24.97
CA ALA A 2 34.61 47.07 -24.15
C ALA A 2 34.17 47.09 -22.66
N ASP A 3 34.89 46.49 -21.69
CA ASP A 3 36.33 46.20 -21.63
C ASP A 3 36.73 44.78 -21.14
N SER A 4 38.04 44.52 -21.16
CA SER A 4 38.71 43.24 -20.87
C SER A 4 39.97 43.42 -19.99
N SER A 5 40.31 42.45 -19.13
CA SER A 5 41.70 42.28 -18.65
C SER A 5 42.00 40.90 -18.04
N HIS A 6 43.18 40.34 -18.35
CA HIS A 6 43.77 39.09 -17.82
C HIS A 6 44.50 39.30 -16.47
N ALA A 7 44.80 38.21 -15.73
CA ALA A 7 46.19 37.84 -15.34
C ALA A 7 46.33 36.52 -14.54
N HIS A 8 47.56 36.00 -14.53
CA HIS A 8 48.04 34.65 -14.21
C HIS A 8 48.19 34.20 -12.73
N SER A 9 48.05 32.87 -12.56
CA SER A 9 48.96 31.89 -11.92
C SER A 9 49.97 32.28 -10.81
N GLN A 10 50.05 31.43 -9.77
CA GLN A 10 51.35 30.98 -9.20
C GLN A 10 51.26 29.61 -8.51
N GLU A 11 52.18 28.69 -8.86
CA GLU A 11 52.56 27.52 -8.06
C GLU A 11 53.76 27.87 -7.18
N GLN A 12 53.94 27.20 -6.03
CA GLN A 12 55.26 27.01 -5.41
C GLN A 12 55.33 25.76 -4.50
N SER A 13 56.11 24.78 -4.95
CA SER A 13 56.84 23.76 -4.16
C SER A 13 58.14 24.38 -3.58
N PRO A 14 59.00 23.76 -2.73
CA PRO A 14 59.34 22.32 -2.53
C PRO A 14 59.31 21.89 -1.02
N ALA A 15 59.98 20.86 -0.46
CA ALA A 15 61.07 19.97 -0.88
C ALA A 15 61.06 18.57 -0.19
N ASN A 16 62.19 17.84 -0.27
CA ASN A 16 62.36 16.45 0.18
C ASN A 16 63.17 16.28 1.48
N ALA A 17 62.81 15.24 2.26
CA ALA A 17 63.71 14.23 2.87
C ALA A 17 62.81 13.08 3.40
N GLY A 18 63.14 11.78 3.35
CA GLY A 18 64.37 11.10 2.93
C GLY A 18 64.91 10.21 4.05
N GLY A 19 64.52 8.93 4.13
CA GLY A 19 65.02 7.98 5.13
C GLY A 19 64.28 6.63 5.15
N ASP A 20 65.00 5.55 4.84
CA ASP A 20 64.54 4.16 4.89
C ASP A 20 64.67 3.55 6.31
N SER A 21 63.83 2.57 6.65
CA SER A 21 64.27 1.21 7.10
C SER A 21 63.16 0.33 7.71
N GLN A 22 63.01 -0.87 7.15
CA GLN A 22 62.81 -2.19 7.78
C GLN A 22 61.80 -2.46 8.94
N ASP A 23 61.00 -3.50 8.68
CA ASP A 23 60.72 -4.71 9.49
C ASP A 23 59.97 -4.70 10.84
N ASN A 24 58.94 -5.57 10.84
CA ASN A 24 58.52 -6.52 11.87
C ASN A 24 57.58 -6.17 13.06
N ASP A 25 56.67 -7.14 13.25
CA ASP A 25 56.09 -7.69 14.47
C ASP A 25 55.16 -6.86 15.40
N ASN A 26 53.86 -7.13 15.23
CA ASN A 26 53.10 -8.01 16.11
C ASN A 26 53.26 -7.84 17.65
N GLN A 27 52.32 -7.16 18.31
CA GLN A 27 51.49 -7.65 19.45
C GLN A 27 50.73 -6.49 20.11
N GLY A 28 49.53 -6.75 20.62
CA GLY A 28 48.71 -5.74 21.30
C GLY A 28 48.88 -5.75 22.81
N HIS A 29 48.49 -4.66 23.48
CA HIS A 29 48.11 -4.70 24.89
C HIS A 29 47.00 -3.69 25.21
N VAL A 30 45.98 -4.20 25.91
CA VAL A 30 44.95 -3.44 26.61
C VAL A 30 45.52 -2.94 27.94
N TYR A 31 45.25 -1.69 28.36
CA TYR A 31 45.06 -1.34 29.78
C TYR A 31 44.14 -0.11 29.97
N PRO A 32 43.25 -0.08 31.00
CA PRO A 32 42.32 1.02 31.31
C PRO A 32 42.69 1.78 32.61
N TYR A 33 42.10 2.97 32.83
CA TYR A 33 42.14 3.75 34.09
C TYR A 33 40.98 4.80 34.11
N PRO A 34 40.57 5.40 35.26
CA PRO A 34 39.82 4.74 36.34
C PRO A 34 38.60 5.58 36.86
N PRO A 35 37.77 5.05 37.78
CA PRO A 35 36.71 5.82 38.47
C PRO A 35 37.15 6.36 39.85
N PRO A 36 36.59 7.49 40.34
CA PRO A 36 36.74 7.95 41.73
C PRO A 36 35.66 7.39 42.68
N GLN A 37 35.98 7.30 43.98
CA GLN A 37 35.17 6.71 45.07
C GLN A 37 34.84 7.75 46.19
N PRO A 38 33.99 7.41 47.22
CA PRO A 38 33.02 8.38 47.79
C PRO A 38 33.18 8.77 49.29
N LEU A 39 32.12 9.42 49.84
CA LEU A 39 31.72 9.65 51.26
C LEU A 39 32.25 10.94 51.95
N PRO A 40 31.57 11.49 53.01
CA PRO A 40 30.58 10.86 53.92
C PRO A 40 29.23 11.60 54.16
N GLN A 41 28.34 10.96 54.95
CA GLN A 41 27.07 11.50 55.50
C GLN A 41 27.27 12.39 56.74
N PRO A 42 26.23 13.11 57.21
CA PRO A 42 25.52 12.62 58.41
C PRO A 42 24.00 12.95 58.51
N GLY A 43 23.29 12.26 59.41
CA GLY A 43 22.28 12.90 60.30
C GLY A 43 20.78 12.73 59.99
N THR A 44 20.07 12.04 60.90
CA THR A 44 18.61 11.82 61.00
C THR A 44 17.79 13.00 61.55
N VAL A 45 16.50 13.12 61.19
CA VAL A 45 15.28 13.13 62.09
C VAL A 45 14.01 13.71 61.40
N ASP A 46 12.92 12.94 61.47
CA ASP A 46 11.46 13.18 61.47
C ASP A 46 10.70 14.36 60.82
N ASN A 47 9.46 14.00 60.41
CA ASN A 47 8.23 14.79 60.24
C ASN A 47 7.96 15.57 58.93
N ALA A 48 6.68 15.51 58.52
CA ALA A 48 6.02 16.25 57.42
C ALA A 48 5.07 17.33 58.02
N PRO A 49 4.32 18.15 57.26
CA PRO A 49 4.23 18.32 55.80
C PRO A 49 4.29 19.80 55.33
N GLU A 50 3.86 20.05 54.08
CA GLU A 50 3.36 21.30 53.47
C GLU A 50 4.28 22.33 52.75
N LEU A 51 3.80 22.67 51.54
CA LEU A 51 3.75 23.99 50.87
C LEU A 51 5.02 24.80 50.51
N SER A 52 5.25 24.83 49.19
CA SER A 52 5.30 26.04 48.34
C SER A 52 6.64 26.57 47.78
N GLN A 53 6.54 27.03 46.53
CA GLN A 53 7.40 27.98 45.76
C GLN A 53 8.83 27.61 45.30
N ALA A 54 8.91 27.44 43.97
CA ALA A 54 9.80 28.16 43.04
C ALA A 54 11.29 27.79 42.88
N PHE A 55 11.86 28.31 41.79
CA PHE A 55 13.21 28.13 41.21
C PHE A 55 13.50 26.72 40.62
N GLY A 56 14.13 26.57 39.45
CA GLY A 56 14.59 27.55 38.46
C GLY A 56 15.86 27.08 37.75
N TYR A 57 15.81 26.83 36.43
CA TYR A 57 16.98 26.46 35.59
C TYR A 57 16.79 27.01 34.15
N PRO A 58 17.85 27.09 33.31
CA PRO A 58 18.23 28.35 32.66
C PRO A 58 17.73 28.52 31.22
N PRO A 59 17.76 29.76 30.67
CA PRO A 59 17.30 30.04 29.32
C PRO A 59 18.33 29.63 28.24
N GLN A 60 17.85 29.01 27.16
CA GLN A 60 18.55 29.03 25.86
C GLN A 60 17.91 30.07 24.95
N GLN A 61 18.75 30.91 24.35
CA GLN A 61 18.32 32.05 23.54
C GLN A 61 17.87 31.61 22.14
N TYR A 62 16.66 31.97 21.75
CA TYR A 62 16.28 32.19 20.36
C TYR A 62 15.47 33.49 20.28
N GLY A 63 15.98 34.47 19.53
CA GLY A 63 15.30 35.74 19.33
C GLY A 63 14.13 35.61 18.37
N PHE A 64 12.99 36.22 18.73
CA PHE A 64 11.83 36.36 17.85
C PHE A 64 11.33 37.81 17.82
N ASP A 65 10.92 38.22 16.62
CA ASP A 65 10.52 39.57 16.22
C ASP A 65 9.07 39.88 16.68
N PRO A 66 8.74 41.04 17.29
CA PRO A 66 7.49 41.23 18.03
C PRO A 66 6.25 41.55 17.16
N ALA A 67 6.22 41.15 15.88
CA ALA A 67 5.08 41.39 14.98
C ALA A 67 3.94 40.36 15.12
N THR A 68 4.21 39.16 15.64
CA THR A 68 3.25 38.03 15.63
C THR A 68 2.27 38.00 16.81
N LEU A 69 2.47 38.83 17.84
CA LEU A 69 1.71 38.75 19.10
C LEU A 69 0.30 39.37 19.02
N ILE A 70 0.06 40.27 18.06
CA ILE A 70 -1.21 41.03 17.96
C ILE A 70 -2.34 40.19 17.32
N ALA A 71 -1.99 39.21 16.48
CA ALA A 71 -2.98 38.33 15.84
C ALA A 71 -3.59 37.29 16.81
N GLN A 72 -2.85 36.86 17.84
CA GLN A 72 -3.35 35.86 18.81
C GLN A 72 -4.29 36.44 19.88
N GLN A 73 -4.19 37.74 20.20
CA GLN A 73 -5.09 38.36 21.19
C GLN A 73 -6.50 38.65 20.66
N GLN A 74 -6.68 38.82 19.34
CA GLN A 74 -8.01 39.06 18.77
C GLN A 74 -8.87 37.78 18.65
N TYR A 75 -8.26 36.60 18.58
CA TYR A 75 -8.99 35.33 18.55
C TYR A 75 -9.55 34.92 19.92
N TYR A 76 -8.91 35.36 21.02
CA TYR A 76 -9.28 35.00 22.39
C TYR A 76 -10.49 35.78 22.95
N ILE A 77 -10.80 36.95 22.37
CA ILE A 77 -11.93 37.80 22.79
C ILE A 77 -13.24 37.37 22.08
N ALA A 78 -13.16 36.78 20.89
CA ALA A 78 -14.33 36.31 20.15
C ALA A 78 -15.03 35.09 20.78
N GLN A 79 -14.30 34.24 21.53
CA GLN A 79 -14.87 33.03 22.15
C GLN A 79 -15.61 33.27 23.47
N HIS A 80 -15.40 34.40 24.16
CA HIS A 80 -16.08 34.69 25.43
C HIS A 80 -17.42 35.43 25.28
N ALA A 81 -17.80 35.85 24.08
CA ALA A 81 -19.04 36.59 23.81
C ALA A 81 -20.28 35.70 23.58
N SER A 82 -20.14 34.37 23.53
CA SER A 82 -21.23 33.42 23.22
C SER A 82 -21.86 32.73 24.45
N GLN A 83 -21.39 33.02 25.67
CA GLN A 83 -21.86 32.38 26.92
C GLN A 83 -22.73 33.29 27.79
N ALA A 84 -23.78 33.88 27.22
CA ALA A 84 -24.84 34.55 27.99
C ALA A 84 -26.20 34.52 27.28
N GLY A 85 -27.14 33.71 27.77
CA GLY A 85 -28.53 33.73 27.32
C GLY A 85 -29.29 32.41 27.50
N ASN A 86 -30.29 32.41 28.39
CA ASN A 86 -31.25 31.32 28.59
C ASN A 86 -32.42 31.85 29.47
N PRO A 87 -33.65 31.31 29.45
CA PRO A 87 -34.42 30.70 28.35
C PRO A 87 -35.87 31.27 28.23
N SER A 88 -36.57 31.07 27.09
CA SER A 88 -38.03 30.77 27.05
C SER A 88 -38.63 30.52 25.64
N VAL A 89 -39.05 29.27 25.41
CA VAL A 89 -40.35 28.80 24.85
C VAL A 89 -41.19 29.81 24.01
N ASN A 90 -41.37 29.59 22.68
CA ASN A 90 -42.48 28.79 22.09
C ASN A 90 -42.51 28.74 20.53
N HIS A 91 -43.35 27.83 20.01
CA HIS A 91 -43.63 27.36 18.63
C HIS A 91 -43.81 28.31 17.41
N GLN A 92 -43.61 27.68 16.21
CA GLN A 92 -44.36 27.77 14.92
C GLN A 92 -43.88 28.61 13.69
N GLN A 93 -43.71 27.89 12.56
CA GLN A 93 -44.07 28.16 11.15
C GLN A 93 -43.52 29.35 10.30
N ALA A 94 -42.63 28.98 9.34
CA ALA A 94 -42.75 29.12 7.86
C ALA A 94 -42.76 30.48 7.09
N TYR A 95 -42.16 30.39 5.87
CA TYR A 95 -42.20 31.28 4.67
C TYR A 95 -41.23 32.50 4.50
N TYR A 96 -40.81 32.68 3.23
CA TYR A 96 -39.93 33.70 2.58
C TYR A 96 -40.75 34.92 2.04
N PRO A 97 -40.20 35.95 1.31
CA PRO A 97 -38.93 36.72 1.38
C PRO A 97 -39.15 38.29 1.51
N PRO A 98 -38.68 39.23 0.63
CA PRO A 98 -37.52 40.13 0.84
C PRO A 98 -37.78 41.67 0.76
N HIS A 99 -36.67 42.46 0.83
CA HIS A 99 -36.43 43.88 0.42
C HIS A 99 -36.33 45.04 1.46
N LEU A 100 -35.18 45.73 1.39
CA LEU A 100 -34.89 47.19 1.44
C LEU A 100 -35.57 48.12 2.47
N LEU A 101 -34.75 48.93 3.20
CA LEU A 101 -34.62 50.39 3.04
C LEU A 101 -33.70 51.05 4.12
N GLN A 102 -32.61 51.66 3.62
CA GLN A 102 -32.08 53.00 3.92
C GLN A 102 -31.50 53.45 5.30
N GLN A 103 -30.34 54.13 5.22
CA GLN A 103 -29.72 55.01 6.22
C GLN A 103 -30.01 56.49 5.91
N PRO A 104 -29.78 57.43 6.86
CA PRO A 104 -28.82 58.52 6.55
C PRO A 104 -27.98 59.03 7.75
N GLY A 105 -26.80 59.59 7.46
CA GLY A 105 -25.96 60.36 8.40
C GLY A 105 -24.67 60.89 7.74
N TRP A 106 -24.34 62.18 7.87
CA TRP A 106 -23.37 62.91 7.03
C TRP A 106 -21.92 62.99 7.57
N THR A 107 -21.02 63.44 6.68
CA THR A 107 -19.53 63.54 6.73
C THR A 107 -19.05 64.94 7.23
N PRO A 108 -17.76 65.39 7.14
CA PRO A 108 -16.49 64.77 6.64
C PRO A 108 -15.17 65.02 7.45
N ASP A 109 -14.06 64.51 6.88
CA ASP A 109 -12.66 65.05 6.90
C ASP A 109 -11.62 64.54 7.94
N PRO A 110 -10.28 64.55 7.66
CA PRO A 110 -9.55 64.16 6.44
C PRO A 110 -8.41 63.15 6.69
N THR A 111 -8.28 62.07 5.89
CA THR A 111 -6.98 61.32 5.74
C THR A 111 -6.88 60.41 4.50
N ALA A 112 -7.78 60.51 3.53
CA ALA A 112 -7.86 59.58 2.40
C ALA A 112 -7.04 60.02 1.17
N MET A 113 -5.70 59.96 1.24
CA MET A 113 -4.83 60.34 0.10
C MET A 113 -3.92 59.22 -0.43
N ASN A 114 -3.84 58.06 0.25
CA ASN A 114 -2.99 56.93 -0.17
C ASN A 114 -3.72 55.77 -0.90
N ALA A 115 -5.06 55.76 -0.92
CA ALA A 115 -5.83 54.65 -1.50
C ALA A 115 -6.00 54.74 -3.03
N GLN A 116 -6.00 55.93 -3.62
CA GLN A 116 -6.18 56.10 -5.08
C GLN A 116 -4.92 55.75 -5.89
N PHE A 117 -3.72 56.00 -5.35
CA PHE A 117 -2.46 55.69 -6.03
C PHE A 117 -2.28 54.19 -6.29
N TYR A 118 -2.65 53.33 -5.33
CA TYR A 118 -2.54 51.87 -5.46
C TYR A 118 -3.45 51.29 -6.55
N TRP A 119 -4.69 51.80 -6.66
CA TRP A 119 -5.63 51.38 -7.71
C TRP A 119 -5.19 51.83 -9.11
N GLN A 120 -4.64 53.04 -9.22
CA GLN A 120 -4.17 53.57 -10.51
C GLN A 120 -2.92 52.82 -11.01
N GLN A 121 -2.05 52.39 -10.11
CA GLN A 121 -0.85 51.60 -10.44
C GLN A 121 -1.20 50.16 -10.89
N GLN A 122 -2.21 49.51 -10.31
CA GLN A 122 -2.69 48.21 -10.79
C GLN A 122 -3.32 48.28 -12.19
N GLN A 123 -4.05 49.36 -12.52
CA GLN A 123 -4.63 49.51 -13.86
C GLN A 123 -3.57 49.73 -14.94
N GLN A 124 -2.48 50.45 -14.65
CA GLN A 124 -1.36 50.60 -15.60
C GLN A 124 -0.60 49.29 -15.85
N GLN A 125 -0.43 48.44 -14.84
CA GLN A 125 0.21 47.12 -15.03
C GLN A 125 -0.65 46.16 -15.87
N GLN A 126 -1.99 46.21 -15.74
CA GLN A 126 -2.89 45.42 -16.59
C GLN A 126 -2.91 45.91 -18.05
N GLN A 127 -2.74 47.21 -18.30
CA GLN A 127 -2.66 47.74 -19.67
C GLN A 127 -1.34 47.38 -20.36
N GLN A 128 -0.21 47.33 -19.64
CA GLN A 128 1.07 46.92 -20.22
C GLN A 128 1.11 45.42 -20.59
N GLN A 129 0.39 44.55 -19.88
CA GLN A 129 0.28 43.13 -20.24
C GLN A 129 -0.62 42.86 -21.47
N GLN A 130 -1.30 43.85 -22.03
CA GLN A 130 -2.15 43.70 -23.22
C GLN A 130 -1.53 44.18 -24.53
N GLN A 131 -0.27 44.65 -24.55
CA GLN A 131 0.37 45.21 -25.75
C GLN A 131 1.45 44.32 -26.43
N GLU A 132 1.81 43.16 -25.86
CA GLU A 132 2.79 42.24 -26.48
C GLU A 132 2.17 40.90 -26.91
N GLN A 133 1.40 40.91 -28.02
CA GLN A 133 1.20 39.71 -28.85
C GLN A 133 0.71 40.07 -30.27
N PRO A 134 1.47 39.76 -31.35
CA PRO A 134 0.99 39.91 -32.71
C PRO A 134 0.13 38.71 -33.17
N GLN A 135 -1.14 38.98 -33.48
CA GLN A 135 -1.85 38.61 -34.73
C GLN A 135 -1.25 37.42 -35.55
N GLN A 136 -1.93 36.33 -35.91
CA GLN A 136 -3.37 35.98 -36.14
C GLN A 136 -3.54 34.43 -35.96
N LEU A 137 -4.65 33.69 -36.21
CA LEU A 137 -5.93 33.92 -36.93
C LEU A 137 -7.07 32.99 -36.38
N SER A 138 -8.31 33.28 -36.77
CA SER A 138 -9.49 32.37 -36.95
C SER A 138 -9.84 31.26 -35.92
N ARG A 139 -10.79 31.63 -35.04
CA ARG A 139 -11.96 30.84 -34.53
C ARG A 139 -12.94 30.44 -35.67
N PRO A 140 -14.08 29.70 -35.49
CA PRO A 140 -14.89 29.40 -34.27
C PRO A 140 -15.21 27.88 -34.06
N HIS A 141 -15.77 27.40 -32.93
CA HIS A 141 -17.13 27.63 -32.40
C HIS A 141 -17.25 27.53 -30.85
N LEU A 142 -18.45 27.83 -30.34
CA LEU A 142 -18.73 28.23 -28.94
C LEU A 142 -19.97 27.47 -28.39
N ALA A 143 -20.04 27.35 -27.05
CA ALA A 143 -21.20 26.90 -26.24
C ALA A 143 -21.58 25.39 -26.32
N ALA A 144 -22.23 24.78 -25.33
CA ALA A 144 -22.81 25.30 -24.07
C ALA A 144 -22.73 24.27 -22.91
N TYR A 145 -22.83 24.76 -21.67
CA TYR A 145 -23.29 23.96 -20.52
C TYR A 145 -24.82 24.03 -20.46
N SER A 146 -25.52 22.92 -20.17
CA SER A 146 -26.87 22.97 -19.61
C SER A 146 -27.14 21.82 -18.65
N GLN A 147 -27.89 22.12 -17.59
CA GLN A 147 -28.36 21.16 -16.59
C GLN A 147 -29.36 20.17 -17.22
N TYR A 148 -29.50 18.99 -16.63
CA TYR A 148 -30.66 18.12 -16.85
C TYR A 148 -31.24 17.64 -15.53
N ASN A 149 -32.55 17.78 -15.38
CA ASN A 149 -33.35 17.29 -14.27
C ASN A 149 -34.32 16.26 -14.86
N PRO A 150 -34.54 15.09 -14.25
CA PRO A 150 -35.32 14.03 -14.87
C PRO A 150 -36.83 14.19 -14.63
N SER A 151 -37.62 13.96 -15.66
CA SER A 151 -39.07 13.73 -15.56
C SER A 151 -39.41 12.43 -16.28
N TYR A 152 -40.09 11.53 -15.58
CA TYR A 152 -40.63 10.29 -16.13
C TYR A 152 -41.67 10.57 -17.22
N ASP A 153 -41.72 9.73 -18.26
CA ASP A 153 -42.97 9.03 -18.59
C ASP A 153 -42.74 7.78 -19.47
N GLN A 154 -43.82 7.02 -19.70
CA GLN A 154 -43.81 5.58 -20.01
C GLN A 154 -43.82 5.19 -21.51
N GLN A 155 -43.31 3.96 -21.74
CA GLN A 155 -43.80 2.93 -22.69
C GLN A 155 -43.44 2.91 -24.20
N SER A 156 -43.36 1.67 -24.68
CA SER A 156 -43.48 1.16 -26.07
C SER A 156 -42.24 1.14 -26.98
N ALA A 157 -41.74 -0.07 -27.25
CA ALA A 157 -41.11 -0.39 -28.55
C ALA A 157 -42.21 -0.59 -29.62
N PRO A 158 -41.86 -0.49 -30.93
CA PRO A 158 -41.66 -1.75 -31.66
C PRO A 158 -40.53 -1.72 -32.71
N ASP A 159 -40.32 -2.87 -33.36
CA ASP A 159 -39.29 -3.14 -34.37
C ASP A 159 -39.37 -2.28 -35.64
N SER A 160 -38.22 -2.06 -36.32
CA SER A 160 -38.02 -2.57 -37.70
C SER A 160 -36.64 -2.20 -38.29
N ILE A 161 -36.28 -2.94 -39.34
CA ILE A 161 -35.00 -2.95 -40.06
C ILE A 161 -34.89 -1.79 -41.06
N GLN A 162 -33.72 -1.15 -41.16
CA GLN A 162 -33.17 -0.74 -42.47
C GLN A 162 -31.64 -0.54 -42.45
N GLU A 163 -30.96 -1.24 -43.36
CA GLU A 163 -29.60 -0.90 -43.80
C GLU A 163 -29.63 0.41 -44.61
N VAL A 164 -28.51 1.17 -44.62
CA VAL A 164 -27.86 1.66 -45.86
C VAL A 164 -26.53 2.39 -45.55
N GLN A 165 -25.45 1.79 -46.03
CA GLN A 165 -24.22 2.38 -46.63
C GLN A 165 -23.40 3.47 -45.92
N SER A 166 -22.13 3.11 -45.66
CA SER A 166 -20.97 4.00 -45.49
C SER A 166 -20.63 4.80 -46.77
N PRO A 167 -19.71 5.78 -46.71
CA PRO A 167 -18.40 5.48 -47.30
C PRO A 167 -17.15 5.98 -46.53
N ASP A 168 -16.04 5.32 -46.85
CA ASP A 168 -14.70 5.37 -46.24
C ASP A 168 -13.93 6.70 -46.24
N SER A 169 -12.99 6.83 -45.29
CA SER A 169 -11.62 7.33 -45.61
C SER A 169 -10.53 6.78 -44.67
N GLN A 170 -10.09 5.57 -45.00
CA GLN A 170 -8.69 5.12 -45.07
C GLN A 170 -7.56 5.92 -44.38
N HIS A 171 -6.78 5.25 -43.52
CA HIS A 171 -5.32 5.39 -43.51
C HIS A 171 -4.60 4.02 -43.45
N LYS A 172 -3.42 3.96 -44.08
CA LYS A 172 -2.81 2.72 -44.58
C LYS A 172 -1.87 2.06 -43.55
N GLN A 173 -1.92 0.74 -43.47
CA GLN A 173 -0.74 -0.10 -43.20
C GLN A 173 -0.63 -1.18 -44.29
N GLN A 174 0.60 -1.49 -44.71
CA GLN A 174 0.94 -2.47 -45.74
C GLN A 174 2.24 -3.22 -45.33
N PRO A 175 2.51 -4.43 -45.86
CA PRO A 175 2.34 -5.62 -45.02
C PRO A 175 3.54 -6.59 -45.07
N LEU A 176 3.27 -7.89 -44.80
CA LEU A 176 4.12 -9.09 -44.98
C LEU A 176 4.93 -9.53 -43.74
N LEU A 177 5.04 -10.82 -43.36
CA LEU A 177 4.73 -12.09 -44.07
C LEU A 177 4.18 -13.20 -43.10
N ALA A 178 3.60 -14.26 -43.69
CA ALA A 178 3.02 -15.45 -43.03
C ALA A 178 4.09 -16.38 -42.37
N SER A 179 3.82 -17.52 -41.71
CA SER A 179 2.68 -18.46 -41.55
C SER A 179 2.78 -19.13 -40.15
N GLU A 180 1.84 -19.89 -39.57
CA GLU A 180 1.08 -21.07 -40.05
C GLU A 180 -0.28 -21.22 -39.32
N ASP A 181 -1.19 -21.97 -39.95
CA ASP A 181 -2.59 -22.12 -39.54
C ASP A 181 -2.82 -23.02 -38.31
N VAL A 182 -3.77 -22.62 -37.46
CA VAL A 182 -4.49 -23.56 -36.59
C VAL A 182 -5.99 -23.35 -36.81
N ILE A 183 -6.61 -24.36 -37.44
CA ILE A 183 -8.01 -24.38 -37.86
C ILE A 183 -8.95 -24.26 -36.65
N THR A 184 -9.67 -23.15 -36.56
CA THR A 184 -10.85 -23.02 -35.69
C THR A 184 -11.99 -23.90 -36.20
N ARG A 185 -12.41 -24.88 -35.40
CA ARG A 185 -13.75 -25.47 -35.50
C ARG A 185 -14.61 -24.95 -34.36
N GLN A 186 -15.55 -24.08 -34.68
CA GLN A 186 -16.72 -23.82 -33.84
C GLN A 186 -17.58 -25.08 -33.80
N MET A 187 -18.11 -25.44 -32.62
CA MET A 187 -19.33 -26.25 -32.48
C MET A 187 -20.07 -25.81 -31.19
N PRO A 188 -21.40 -25.95 -31.14
CA PRO A 188 -22.25 -25.12 -30.29
C PRO A 188 -22.51 -25.69 -28.88
N SER A 189 -23.03 -24.82 -28.02
CA SER A 189 -23.61 -25.12 -26.71
C SER A 189 -24.81 -26.08 -26.80
N PRO A 190 -25.03 -26.93 -25.78
CA PRO A 190 -26.36 -27.38 -25.39
C PRO A 190 -26.71 -27.04 -23.93
N GLN A 191 -27.99 -26.77 -23.69
CA GLN A 191 -28.59 -26.59 -22.35
C GLN A 191 -28.88 -27.94 -21.67
N ALA A 192 -29.33 -27.87 -20.41
CA ALA A 192 -29.67 -29.00 -19.52
C ALA A 192 -30.85 -29.86 -20.05
N ASP A 193 -31.23 -31.03 -19.52
CA ASP A 193 -31.31 -31.47 -18.11
C ASP A 193 -31.23 -33.02 -17.95
N PRO A 194 -31.29 -33.61 -16.73
CA PRO A 194 -30.71 -34.94 -16.46
C PRO A 194 -31.67 -36.13 -16.60
N GLN A 195 -31.14 -37.28 -17.03
CA GLN A 195 -31.72 -38.60 -16.72
C GLN A 195 -30.69 -39.68 -16.39
N SER A 196 -31.18 -40.66 -15.64
CA SER A 196 -30.43 -41.69 -14.91
C SER A 196 -29.81 -42.79 -15.77
N GLY A 197 -28.65 -43.27 -15.33
CA GLY A 197 -28.30 -44.69 -15.34
C GLY A 197 -27.89 -45.31 -16.68
N VAL A 198 -26.62 -45.74 -16.76
CA VAL A 198 -26.19 -47.10 -17.18
C VAL A 198 -24.66 -47.14 -17.14
N LYS A 199 -24.10 -48.04 -16.33
CA LYS A 199 -22.67 -48.37 -16.40
C LYS A 199 -22.41 -49.12 -17.72
N LYS A 200 -21.53 -48.60 -18.58
CA LYS A 200 -21.02 -49.32 -19.76
C LYS A 200 -19.49 -49.41 -19.69
N ASP A 201 -19.00 -50.64 -19.54
CA ASP A 201 -17.58 -50.97 -19.52
C ASP A 201 -16.92 -50.67 -20.87
N VAL A 202 -16.15 -49.57 -20.93
CA VAL A 202 -15.29 -49.28 -22.08
C VAL A 202 -13.98 -50.05 -21.93
N LYS A 203 -13.87 -51.15 -22.69
CA LYS A 203 -12.69 -52.02 -22.74
C LYS A 203 -11.40 -51.23 -23.03
N LYS A 204 -10.41 -51.38 -22.14
CA LYS A 204 -9.08 -50.74 -22.23
C LYS A 204 -8.36 -51.11 -23.54
N ARG A 205 -8.30 -50.19 -24.52
CA ARG A 205 -7.32 -50.28 -25.62
C ARG A 205 -5.92 -49.99 -25.07
N LYS A 206 -5.03 -50.99 -25.11
CA LYS A 206 -3.62 -50.86 -24.70
C LYS A 206 -2.91 -49.82 -25.58
N ARG A 207 -2.41 -48.73 -24.98
CA ARG A 207 -1.53 -47.75 -25.64
C ARG A 207 -0.06 -48.18 -25.47
N TRP A 208 0.73 -48.05 -26.53
CA TRP A 208 2.08 -48.61 -26.68
C TRP A 208 3.22 -47.65 -26.25
N TRP A 209 2.93 -46.69 -25.37
CA TRP A 209 3.97 -45.81 -24.78
C TRP A 209 3.87 -45.85 -23.25
N PRO A 210 5.01 -45.95 -22.54
CA PRO A 210 5.00 -46.10 -21.10
C PRO A 210 4.51 -44.83 -20.42
N TRP A 211 3.40 -44.99 -19.68
CA TRP A 211 2.98 -44.18 -18.53
C TRP A 211 3.23 -42.68 -18.63
N SER A 212 2.17 -41.92 -18.89
CA SER A 212 2.12 -40.51 -18.49
C SER A 212 2.48 -40.43 -17.01
N LYS A 213 3.68 -39.89 -16.69
CA LYS A 213 4.08 -39.62 -15.31
C LYS A 213 2.95 -38.92 -14.56
N ASP A 214 2.75 -39.32 -13.31
CA ASP A 214 1.74 -38.71 -12.45
C ASP A 214 1.97 -37.18 -12.38
N TYR A 215 0.89 -36.41 -12.26
CA TYR A 215 0.98 -34.94 -12.28
C TYR A 215 1.83 -34.43 -11.12
N ARG A 216 1.77 -35.11 -9.96
CA ARG A 216 2.62 -34.83 -8.78
C ARG A 216 4.11 -34.97 -9.12
N GLN A 217 4.50 -36.04 -9.83
CA GLN A 217 5.88 -36.25 -10.27
C GLN A 217 6.33 -35.18 -11.26
N LYS A 218 5.51 -34.84 -12.28
CA LYS A 218 5.82 -33.77 -13.24
C LYS A 218 5.98 -32.40 -12.56
N PHE A 219 5.16 -32.13 -11.54
CA PHE A 219 5.21 -30.90 -10.75
C PHE A 219 6.48 -30.85 -9.89
N GLU A 220 6.81 -31.91 -9.16
CA GLU A 220 8.05 -32.00 -8.38
C GLU A 220 9.31 -31.92 -9.24
N GLU A 221 9.34 -32.57 -10.41
CA GLU A 221 10.43 -32.45 -11.38
C GLU A 221 10.58 -31.00 -11.87
N ASN A 222 9.46 -30.28 -12.09
CA ASN A 222 9.50 -28.87 -12.45
C ASN A 222 10.09 -28.01 -11.33
N LEU A 223 9.64 -28.21 -10.08
CA LEU A 223 10.17 -27.49 -8.93
C LEU A 223 11.67 -27.76 -8.74
N LYS A 224 12.11 -29.02 -8.79
CA LYS A 224 13.54 -29.40 -8.65
C LYS A 224 14.42 -28.78 -9.75
N ASP A 225 13.95 -28.70 -11.00
CA ASP A 225 14.65 -27.99 -12.08
C ASP A 225 14.75 -26.48 -11.80
N ARG A 226 13.63 -25.87 -11.35
CA ARG A 226 13.50 -24.41 -11.15
C ARG A 226 14.20 -23.87 -9.91
N PHE A 227 14.29 -24.67 -8.85
CA PHE A 227 14.95 -24.33 -7.58
C PHE A 227 16.35 -24.95 -7.45
N SER A 228 16.95 -25.34 -8.58
CA SER A 228 18.25 -26.02 -8.65
C SER A 228 19.47 -25.14 -8.29
N GLY A 229 19.30 -23.83 -8.09
CA GLY A 229 20.40 -22.89 -7.79
C GLY A 229 21.41 -22.64 -8.91
N LYS A 230 21.29 -23.37 -10.02
CA LYS A 230 22.23 -23.34 -11.13
C LYS A 230 22.12 -22.04 -11.92
N SER A 231 23.25 -21.59 -12.47
CA SER A 231 23.24 -20.56 -13.50
C SER A 231 22.86 -21.16 -14.85
N GLY A 232 21.89 -20.58 -15.53
CA GLY A 232 21.49 -20.94 -16.89
C GLY A 232 21.75 -19.82 -17.91
N LEU A 233 21.54 -20.13 -19.18
CA LEU A 233 21.48 -19.17 -20.27
C LEU A 233 20.02 -19.06 -20.75
N ARG A 234 19.49 -17.83 -20.84
CA ARG A 234 18.15 -17.56 -21.33
C ARG A 234 18.17 -16.31 -22.20
N ASN A 235 17.80 -16.43 -23.47
CA ASN A 235 17.90 -15.36 -24.47
C ASN A 235 19.29 -14.71 -24.49
N PHE A 236 20.35 -15.54 -24.56
CA PHE A 236 21.77 -15.16 -24.48
C PHE A 236 22.22 -14.43 -23.20
N ARG A 237 21.35 -14.22 -22.21
CA ARG A 237 21.71 -13.67 -20.89
C ARG A 237 21.97 -14.78 -19.88
N ARG A 238 23.00 -14.59 -19.04
CA ARG A 238 23.22 -15.43 -17.87
C ARG A 238 22.15 -15.10 -16.81
N VAL A 239 21.44 -16.13 -16.37
CA VAL A 239 20.42 -16.07 -15.33
C VAL A 239 20.77 -17.00 -14.19
N TYR A 240 20.39 -16.66 -12.97
CA TYR A 240 20.61 -17.45 -11.77
C TYR A 240 19.25 -17.90 -11.23
N LEU A 241 19.05 -19.21 -11.17
CA LEU A 241 17.85 -19.80 -10.58
C LEU A 241 17.89 -19.65 -9.05
N PRO A 242 16.73 -19.55 -8.38
CA PRO A 242 16.67 -19.60 -6.92
C PRO A 242 17.12 -20.98 -6.39
N ASN A 243 17.50 -21.03 -5.12
CA ASN A 243 17.74 -22.28 -4.38
C ASN A 243 16.43 -22.74 -3.70
N GLU A 244 16.26 -24.04 -3.47
CA GLU A 244 15.41 -24.49 -2.36
C GLU A 244 16.00 -23.90 -1.06
N GLY A 245 15.22 -23.09 -0.33
CA GLY A 245 15.72 -22.38 0.85
C GLY A 245 16.19 -23.32 1.96
N HIS A 246 17.31 -22.97 2.62
CA HIS A 246 17.85 -23.75 3.73
C HIS A 246 16.91 -23.82 4.95
N SER A 247 15.98 -22.89 5.10
CA SER A 247 14.87 -22.96 6.05
C SER A 247 13.67 -23.67 5.44
N GLY A 248 13.16 -24.71 6.13
CA GLY A 248 11.99 -25.50 5.70
C GLY A 248 10.72 -24.70 5.38
N GLU A 249 10.64 -23.43 5.80
CA GLU A 249 9.66 -22.43 5.38
C GLU A 249 9.34 -22.52 3.87
N SER A 250 10.33 -22.59 2.96
CA SER A 250 10.04 -22.63 1.52
C SER A 250 9.37 -23.93 1.06
N LYS A 251 9.70 -25.09 1.67
CA LYS A 251 9.03 -26.37 1.36
C LYS A 251 7.59 -26.38 1.87
N ILE A 252 7.32 -25.76 3.01
CA ILE A 252 5.97 -25.61 3.55
C ILE A 252 5.15 -24.64 2.69
N VAL A 253 5.72 -23.51 2.27
CA VAL A 253 5.03 -22.49 1.46
C VAL A 253 4.51 -23.01 0.11
N TYR A 254 5.26 -23.87 -0.60
CA TYR A 254 4.73 -24.53 -1.80
C TYR A 254 3.78 -25.69 -1.48
N ARG A 255 4.02 -26.43 -0.38
CA ARG A 255 3.12 -27.52 0.01
C ARG A 255 1.75 -27.02 0.44
N VAL A 256 1.63 -25.92 1.18
CA VAL A 256 0.33 -25.34 1.59
C VAL A 256 -0.51 -24.90 0.38
N GLY A 257 0.11 -24.44 -0.72
CA GLY A 257 -0.60 -24.22 -1.99
C GLY A 257 -1.06 -25.49 -2.72
N THR A 258 -0.75 -26.67 -2.17
CA THR A 258 -1.11 -28.00 -2.69
C THR A 258 -1.70 -28.94 -1.63
N ALA A 259 -1.87 -28.45 -0.39
CA ALA A 259 -2.27 -29.26 0.76
C ALA A 259 -3.80 -29.29 0.81
N GLU A 260 -4.30 -30.46 0.39
CA GLU A 260 -5.68 -30.92 0.50
C GLU A 260 -6.74 -30.13 -0.30
N GLU A 261 -7.56 -30.91 -1.01
CA GLU A 261 -8.43 -30.46 -2.10
C GLU A 261 -9.89 -30.37 -1.66
N GLU A 262 -10.14 -30.61 -0.37
CA GLU A 262 -11.46 -30.84 0.25
C GLU A 262 -11.91 -29.68 1.16
N ASP A 263 -10.99 -28.83 1.64
CA ASP A 263 -11.28 -27.70 2.55
C ASP A 263 -11.40 -26.33 1.81
N ILE A 264 -11.36 -26.33 0.46
CA ILE A 264 -11.40 -25.12 -0.38
C ILE A 264 -12.57 -25.18 -1.38
N GLU A 265 -13.76 -25.58 -0.91
CA GLU A 265 -14.94 -25.68 -1.79
C GLU A 265 -15.54 -24.31 -2.15
N ASP A 266 -15.39 -23.29 -1.30
CA ASP A 266 -16.00 -21.96 -1.49
C ASP A 266 -15.22 -20.98 -2.40
N LEU A 267 -13.94 -21.21 -2.66
CA LEU A 267 -13.12 -20.30 -3.51
C LEU A 267 -13.18 -20.65 -5.00
N GLY A 268 -14.40 -20.84 -5.53
CA GLY A 268 -14.70 -20.85 -6.96
C GLY A 268 -13.72 -21.64 -7.83
N LYS A 269 -13.66 -22.97 -7.63
CA LYS A 269 -12.96 -23.98 -8.45
C LYS A 269 -11.85 -23.44 -9.37
N VAL A 270 -10.63 -23.32 -8.85
CA VAL A 270 -9.44 -23.14 -9.71
C VAL A 270 -9.27 -24.42 -10.56
N HIS A 271 -9.66 -24.36 -11.83
CA HIS A 271 -9.62 -25.51 -12.73
C HIS A 271 -8.17 -25.98 -13.00
N LYS A 272 -7.70 -26.94 -12.19
CA LYS A 272 -6.44 -27.65 -12.41
C LYS A 272 -6.61 -28.57 -13.61
N VAL A 273 -5.95 -28.26 -14.73
CA VAL A 273 -5.89 -29.14 -15.90
C VAL A 273 -4.44 -29.59 -16.09
N ASP A 274 -4.19 -30.90 -15.99
CA ASP A 274 -2.86 -31.52 -16.06
C ASP A 274 -1.83 -30.96 -15.05
N GLY A 275 -2.29 -30.56 -13.86
CA GLY A 275 -1.45 -29.94 -12.81
C GLY A 275 -1.03 -28.50 -13.10
N LYS A 276 -1.58 -27.87 -14.15
CA LYS A 276 -1.45 -26.43 -14.43
C LYS A 276 -2.71 -25.70 -13.97
N LEU A 277 -2.54 -24.49 -13.47
CA LEU A 277 -3.65 -23.57 -13.21
C LEU A 277 -3.98 -22.81 -14.50
N VAL A 278 -5.23 -22.36 -14.61
CA VAL A 278 -5.74 -21.53 -15.72
C VAL A 278 -5.90 -20.10 -15.22
N TYR A 279 -5.35 -19.13 -15.95
CA TYR A 279 -5.65 -17.71 -15.79
C TYR A 279 -6.46 -17.20 -16.98
N VAL A 280 -7.39 -16.30 -16.71
CA VAL A 280 -8.26 -15.63 -17.67
C VAL A 280 -7.88 -14.16 -17.66
N ASN A 281 -7.50 -13.60 -18.82
CA ASN A 281 -7.18 -12.16 -18.90
C ASN A 281 -8.44 -11.30 -19.10
N GLN A 282 -8.28 -9.97 -19.14
CA GLN A 282 -9.37 -9.00 -19.40
C GLN A 282 -10.12 -9.21 -20.73
N PHE A 283 -9.59 -10.05 -21.64
CA PHE A 283 -10.22 -10.41 -22.92
C PHE A 283 -10.74 -11.86 -22.94
N HIS A 284 -10.98 -12.45 -21.76
CA HIS A 284 -11.42 -13.84 -21.57
C HIS A 284 -10.47 -14.93 -22.13
N GLN A 285 -9.25 -14.58 -22.52
CA GLN A 285 -8.29 -15.54 -23.08
C GLN A 285 -7.65 -16.38 -21.98
N GLN A 286 -7.70 -17.70 -22.13
CA GLN A 286 -7.20 -18.65 -21.13
C GLN A 286 -5.73 -19.02 -21.34
N THR A 287 -4.92 -18.92 -20.29
CA THR A 287 -3.51 -19.36 -20.30
C THR A 287 -3.21 -20.34 -19.18
N ARG A 288 -2.56 -21.47 -19.52
CA ARG A 288 -2.19 -22.52 -18.56
C ARG A 288 -0.74 -22.39 -18.11
N LYS A 289 -0.49 -22.39 -16.80
CA LYS A 289 0.87 -22.37 -16.23
C LYS A 289 0.98 -23.23 -14.96
N PHE A 290 2.15 -23.83 -14.74
CA PHE A 290 2.50 -24.43 -13.45
C PHE A 290 2.75 -23.34 -12.40
N LEU A 291 2.39 -23.63 -11.15
CA LEU A 291 2.91 -22.91 -9.98
C LEU A 291 4.40 -23.26 -9.82
N ASP A 292 5.29 -22.34 -10.18
CA ASP A 292 6.73 -22.56 -10.15
C ASP A 292 7.48 -21.48 -9.35
N VAL A 293 8.12 -20.56 -10.06
CA VAL A 293 8.84 -19.41 -9.50
C VAL A 293 7.90 -18.19 -9.45
N ALA A 294 8.34 -17.09 -8.83
CA ALA A 294 7.65 -15.82 -8.87
C ALA A 294 7.19 -15.44 -10.29
N VAL A 295 6.01 -14.82 -10.38
CA VAL A 295 5.31 -14.53 -11.63
C VAL A 295 4.95 -13.05 -11.69
N TYR A 296 4.90 -12.48 -12.89
CA TYR A 296 4.26 -11.20 -13.17
C TYR A 296 3.31 -11.36 -14.35
N LEU A 297 2.32 -10.48 -14.44
CA LEU A 297 1.45 -10.39 -15.61
C LEU A 297 2.13 -9.53 -16.67
N SER A 298 2.36 -10.10 -17.86
CA SER A 298 3.14 -9.42 -18.91
C SER A 298 2.30 -8.37 -19.64
N PRO A 299 2.70 -7.08 -19.66
CA PRO A 299 1.91 -6.01 -20.30
C PRO A 299 1.81 -6.19 -21.82
N THR A 300 2.88 -6.69 -22.46
CA THR A 300 2.93 -6.90 -23.91
C THR A 300 2.30 -8.20 -24.40
N ARG A 301 1.96 -9.13 -23.49
CA ARG A 301 1.46 -10.47 -23.86
C ARG A 301 0.23 -10.91 -23.08
N PHE A 302 -0.32 -10.08 -22.19
CA PHE A 302 -1.51 -10.35 -21.38
C PHE A 302 -1.50 -11.74 -20.69
N THR A 303 -0.30 -12.25 -20.37
CA THR A 303 -0.09 -13.63 -19.91
C THR A 303 0.89 -13.73 -18.73
N PRO A 304 0.71 -14.70 -17.82
CA PRO A 304 1.60 -14.92 -16.67
C PRO A 304 3.01 -15.33 -17.12
N ARG A 305 4.03 -14.54 -16.79
CA ARG A 305 5.45 -14.81 -17.14
C ARG A 305 6.29 -14.94 -15.88
N ARG A 306 7.32 -15.80 -15.92
CA ARG A 306 8.28 -15.96 -14.80
C ARG A 306 9.03 -14.65 -14.59
N LEU A 307 9.03 -14.15 -13.36
CA LEU A 307 9.72 -12.93 -12.96
C LEU A 307 11.24 -13.13 -13.06
N ILE A 308 11.89 -12.19 -13.75
CA ILE A 308 13.34 -12.07 -13.83
C ILE A 308 13.68 -10.70 -13.25
N VAL A 309 14.58 -10.69 -12.28
CA VAL A 309 14.96 -9.53 -11.48
C VAL A 309 16.42 -9.21 -11.72
N GLN A 310 16.70 -7.98 -12.12
CA GLN A 310 18.06 -7.45 -12.11
C GLN A 310 18.55 -7.31 -10.68
N ALA A 311 19.78 -7.75 -10.43
CA ALA A 311 20.43 -7.76 -9.13
C ALA A 311 21.85 -7.21 -9.24
N THR A 312 22.28 -6.48 -8.22
CA THR A 312 23.65 -5.96 -8.12
C THR A 312 24.67 -7.08 -7.95
N ASP A 313 25.95 -6.80 -8.22
CA ASP A 313 27.02 -7.80 -8.04
C ASP A 313 27.13 -8.29 -6.58
N SER A 314 26.84 -7.45 -5.59
CA SER A 314 26.78 -7.82 -4.17
C SER A 314 25.69 -8.87 -3.89
N VAL A 315 24.49 -8.67 -4.43
CA VAL A 315 23.37 -9.61 -4.33
C VAL A 315 23.67 -10.92 -5.09
N ILE A 316 24.28 -10.85 -6.28
CA ILE A 316 24.60 -12.04 -7.09
C ILE A 316 25.69 -12.92 -6.44
N LYS A 317 26.66 -12.31 -5.76
CA LYS A 317 27.66 -13.01 -4.92
C LYS A 317 27.00 -13.70 -3.72
N THR A 318 26.16 -12.97 -2.98
CA THR A 318 25.51 -13.46 -1.75
C THR A 318 24.26 -14.31 -1.99
N ARG A 319 23.90 -14.58 -3.25
CA ARG A 319 22.61 -15.19 -3.65
C ARG A 319 22.26 -16.50 -2.94
N ASN A 320 23.25 -17.34 -2.61
CA ASN A 320 22.99 -18.63 -1.98
C ASN A 320 22.45 -18.50 -0.55
N ASN A 321 22.79 -17.39 0.13
CA ASN A 321 22.35 -17.08 1.49
C ASN A 321 21.10 -16.17 1.49
N ARG A 322 20.65 -15.68 0.32
CA ARG A 322 19.49 -14.79 0.19
C ARG A 322 18.21 -15.57 -0.09
N ARG A 323 17.11 -15.05 0.43
CA ARG A 323 15.76 -15.61 0.29
C ARG A 323 15.12 -15.16 -1.04
N GLY A 324 14.05 -15.82 -1.44
CA GLY A 324 13.21 -15.41 -2.57
C GLY A 324 13.11 -16.43 -3.69
N ASP A 325 11.94 -16.46 -4.35
CA ASP A 325 11.54 -17.44 -5.36
C ASP A 325 11.61 -16.92 -6.80
N TRP A 326 12.33 -15.82 -7.05
CA TRP A 326 12.49 -15.21 -8.37
C TRP A 326 13.85 -15.53 -9.01
N ILE A 327 13.89 -15.42 -10.34
CA ILE A 327 15.11 -15.62 -11.14
C ILE A 327 15.92 -14.32 -11.13
N ARG A 328 17.22 -14.39 -10.86
CA ARG A 328 18.10 -13.20 -10.82
C ARG A 328 18.97 -13.08 -12.09
N THR A 329 19.29 -11.87 -12.51
CA THR A 329 20.24 -11.56 -13.59
C THR A 329 21.04 -10.29 -13.25
N LYS A 330 22.12 -9.99 -13.95
CA LYS A 330 22.95 -8.81 -13.66
C LYS A 330 22.27 -7.52 -14.15
N VAL A 331 22.39 -6.44 -13.38
CA VAL A 331 21.99 -5.09 -13.83
C VAL A 331 22.67 -4.76 -15.15
N THR A 332 21.87 -4.41 -16.14
CA THR A 332 22.19 -4.29 -17.56
C THR A 332 21.26 -3.26 -18.20
N GLY A 333 21.80 -2.42 -19.08
CA GLY A 333 21.05 -1.41 -19.82
C GLY A 333 21.26 -1.51 -21.32
N ASN A 334 20.40 -0.83 -22.07
CA ASN A 334 20.41 -0.84 -23.53
C ASN A 334 20.96 0.47 -24.09
N VAL A 335 22.27 0.67 -23.93
CA VAL A 335 22.99 1.86 -24.41
C VAL A 335 23.28 1.71 -25.92
N PRO A 336 23.09 2.76 -26.75
CA PRO A 336 23.45 2.72 -28.16
C PRO A 336 24.91 2.31 -28.40
N ALA A 337 25.16 1.40 -29.35
CA ALA A 337 26.49 0.89 -29.63
C ALA A 337 27.49 2.01 -30.00
N VAL A 338 27.02 3.00 -30.77
CA VAL A 338 27.75 4.22 -31.15
C VAL A 338 28.26 4.96 -29.89
N LEU A 339 27.40 5.16 -28.90
CA LEU A 339 27.76 5.81 -27.64
C LEU A 339 28.72 4.94 -26.81
N ALA A 340 28.48 3.63 -26.73
CA ALA A 340 29.37 2.70 -26.02
C ALA A 340 30.79 2.67 -26.61
N MET A 341 30.94 2.73 -27.94
CA MET A 341 32.24 2.86 -28.62
C MET A 341 32.89 4.22 -28.34
N SER A 342 32.12 5.31 -28.36
CA SER A 342 32.68 6.64 -28.06
C SER A 342 33.17 6.76 -26.61
N GLU A 343 32.42 6.25 -25.62
CA GLU A 343 32.84 6.22 -24.22
C GLU A 343 34.04 5.30 -23.98
N TRP A 344 34.18 4.21 -24.75
CA TRP A 344 35.39 3.39 -24.72
C TRP A 344 36.61 4.14 -25.26
N ALA A 345 36.47 4.84 -26.40
CA ALA A 345 37.54 5.64 -26.99
C ALA A 345 37.99 6.79 -26.09
N LEU A 346 37.03 7.44 -25.41
CA LEU A 346 37.26 8.57 -24.49
C LEU A 346 37.61 8.14 -23.06
N SER A 347 37.60 6.83 -22.74
CA SER A 347 37.84 6.36 -21.38
C SER A 347 39.26 6.70 -20.89
N PRO A 348 39.42 7.32 -19.69
CA PRO A 348 40.73 7.67 -19.16
C PRO A 348 41.52 6.40 -18.80
N PHE A 349 42.81 6.39 -19.11
CA PHE A 349 43.72 5.33 -18.68
C PHE A 349 44.02 5.43 -17.19
N LYS A 350 44.16 4.28 -16.53
CA LYS A 350 44.43 4.17 -15.09
C LYS A 350 45.78 4.77 -14.66
N ASN A 351 46.74 4.88 -15.60
CA ASN A 351 48.04 5.50 -15.39
C ASN A 351 48.11 6.80 -16.19
N GLN A 352 48.43 7.91 -15.54
CA GLN A 352 48.67 9.19 -16.21
C GLN A 352 50.13 9.28 -16.66
N GLY A 353 50.36 9.45 -17.96
CA GLY A 353 51.71 9.58 -18.53
C GLY A 353 51.66 9.83 -20.04
N PHE A 354 52.79 10.22 -20.64
CA PHE A 354 52.87 10.53 -22.07
C PHE A 354 52.37 9.37 -22.95
N TRP A 355 52.83 8.15 -22.66
CA TRP A 355 52.39 6.92 -23.33
C TRP A 355 50.90 6.59 -23.16
N ALA A 356 50.22 7.13 -22.15
CA ALA A 356 48.77 7.00 -22.01
C ALA A 356 48.02 8.00 -22.91
N LYS A 357 48.54 9.23 -23.05
CA LYS A 357 47.99 10.25 -23.97
C LYS A 357 48.11 9.82 -25.43
N THR A 358 49.26 9.27 -25.84
CA THR A 358 49.44 8.75 -27.21
C THR A 358 48.56 7.53 -27.49
N LYS A 359 48.45 6.57 -26.55
CA LYS A 359 47.53 5.43 -26.66
C LYS A 359 46.05 5.84 -26.70
N GLY A 360 45.65 6.89 -26.00
CA GLY A 360 44.29 7.46 -26.08
C GLY A 360 44.00 8.12 -27.41
N THR A 361 44.95 8.91 -27.92
CA THR A 361 44.87 9.51 -29.26
C THR A 361 44.72 8.44 -30.34
N PHE A 362 45.50 7.36 -30.25
CA PHE A 362 45.38 6.21 -31.16
C PHE A 362 44.02 5.52 -31.07
N ARG A 363 43.46 5.31 -29.87
CA ARG A 363 42.10 4.76 -29.70
C ARG A 363 41.03 5.61 -30.39
N ILE A 364 41.13 6.94 -30.30
CA ILE A 364 40.21 7.87 -30.95
C ILE A 364 40.26 7.68 -32.47
N PHE A 365 41.44 7.66 -33.08
CA PHE A 365 41.58 7.45 -34.53
C PHE A 365 41.10 6.05 -34.99
N VAL A 366 41.38 4.99 -34.21
CA VAL A 366 40.90 3.63 -34.52
C VAL A 366 39.38 3.52 -34.48
N VAL A 367 38.71 4.25 -33.58
CA VAL A 367 37.24 4.24 -33.46
C VAL A 367 36.56 5.22 -34.41
N ALA A 368 37.22 6.31 -34.80
CA ALA A 368 36.65 7.36 -35.63
C ALA A 368 36.01 6.86 -36.94
N ILE A 369 36.73 6.05 -37.72
CA ILE A 369 36.22 5.51 -38.99
C ILE A 369 35.04 4.53 -38.76
N PRO A 370 35.16 3.48 -37.91
CA PRO A 370 34.03 2.60 -37.58
C PRO A 370 32.79 3.33 -37.04
N LEU A 371 32.99 4.38 -36.22
CA LEU A 371 31.91 5.16 -35.63
C LEU A 371 31.12 5.91 -36.72
N GLN A 372 31.81 6.54 -37.68
CA GLN A 372 31.18 7.22 -38.81
C GLN A 372 30.48 6.24 -39.77
N ILE A 373 31.06 5.05 -40.00
CA ILE A 373 30.41 3.99 -40.79
C ILE A 373 29.12 3.50 -40.10
N MET A 374 29.14 3.30 -38.78
CA MET A 374 27.92 2.93 -38.04
C MET A 374 26.87 4.05 -38.06
N LEU A 375 27.28 5.32 -37.98
CA LEU A 375 26.38 6.47 -38.10
C LEU A 375 25.77 6.62 -39.51
N ALA A 376 26.53 6.31 -40.56
CA ALA A 376 26.06 6.36 -41.95
C ALA A 376 25.07 5.23 -42.31
N ILE A 377 24.99 4.15 -41.53
CA ILE A 377 24.07 3.04 -41.76
C ILE A 377 22.73 3.31 -41.03
N PRO A 378 21.59 3.48 -41.73
CA PRO A 378 20.32 3.90 -41.12
C PRO A 378 19.75 2.97 -40.02
N PHE A 379 20.24 1.72 -39.95
CA PHE A 379 19.88 0.73 -38.92
C PHE A 379 20.79 0.76 -37.68
N LEU A 380 22.01 1.31 -37.79
CA LEU A 380 23.01 1.34 -36.71
C LEU A 380 23.22 2.76 -36.16
N GLY A 381 22.90 3.78 -36.96
CA GLY A 381 23.32 5.17 -36.77
C GLY A 381 22.28 6.14 -36.24
N ARG A 382 21.06 5.70 -35.89
CA ARG A 382 20.01 6.59 -35.38
C ARG A 382 20.42 7.25 -34.04
N TYR A 383 20.94 8.47 -34.16
CA TYR A 383 21.29 9.36 -33.07
C TYR A 383 20.13 10.31 -32.72
N ASP A 384 19.31 10.69 -33.71
CA ASP A 384 17.95 11.14 -33.44
C ASP A 384 17.14 9.91 -33.00
N ASP A 385 16.58 10.03 -31.79
CA ASP A 385 15.58 9.11 -31.28
C ASP A 385 14.23 9.45 -31.96
N ASP A 386 14.04 9.02 -33.22
CA ASP A 386 12.76 9.12 -33.97
C ASP A 386 11.59 8.37 -33.28
N ASP A 387 11.89 7.58 -32.24
CA ASP A 387 10.90 7.02 -31.34
C ASP A 387 10.30 8.17 -30.51
N GLU A 388 9.12 8.64 -30.89
CA GLU A 388 8.38 9.70 -30.20
C GLU A 388 8.32 9.45 -28.68
N VAL A 389 8.68 10.46 -27.87
CA VAL A 389 8.73 10.35 -26.41
C VAL A 389 7.33 10.09 -25.88
N THR A 390 7.03 8.82 -25.60
CA THR A 390 5.70 8.41 -25.10
C THR A 390 5.31 9.18 -23.85
N ASP A 391 4.06 9.62 -23.78
CA ASP A 391 3.53 10.42 -22.68
C ASP A 391 2.85 9.58 -21.57
N THR A 392 2.91 8.25 -21.64
CA THR A 392 2.27 7.35 -20.65
C THR A 392 3.22 6.29 -20.11
N TYR A 393 3.03 5.91 -18.84
CA TYR A 393 3.75 4.79 -18.21
C TYR A 393 3.30 3.44 -18.80
N THR A 394 4.13 2.41 -18.68
CA THR A 394 3.73 1.05 -19.07
C THR A 394 2.60 0.51 -18.20
N ASP A 395 1.48 0.22 -18.85
CA ASP A 395 0.24 -0.26 -18.24
C ASP A 395 0.35 -1.62 -17.51
N TYR A 396 -0.57 -1.89 -16.58
CA TYR A 396 -0.81 -3.19 -15.95
C TYR A 396 -2.17 -3.78 -16.39
N PRO A 397 -2.20 -4.88 -17.18
CA PRO A 397 -3.42 -5.37 -17.82
C PRO A 397 -4.20 -6.41 -16.97
N GLY A 398 -4.17 -6.27 -15.65
CA GLY A 398 -4.89 -7.15 -14.73
C GLY A 398 -6.35 -6.76 -14.60
N TYR A 399 -7.23 -7.74 -14.47
CA TYR A 399 -8.67 -7.55 -14.24
C TYR A 399 -9.24 -8.76 -13.50
N TYR A 400 -9.90 -8.55 -12.36
CA TYR A 400 -10.44 -9.62 -11.54
C TYR A 400 -11.90 -9.94 -11.90
N TRP A 401 -12.13 -11.16 -12.38
CA TRP A 401 -13.43 -11.59 -12.93
C TRP A 401 -14.44 -12.16 -11.92
N ARG A 402 -14.06 -12.34 -10.64
CA ARG A 402 -14.98 -12.96 -9.66
C ARG A 402 -15.67 -11.90 -8.83
N TRP A 403 -16.92 -12.18 -8.47
CA TRP A 403 -17.69 -11.39 -7.53
C TRP A 403 -16.99 -11.31 -6.15
N PRO A 404 -17.13 -10.17 -5.44
CA PRO A 404 -16.76 -10.07 -4.02
C PRO A 404 -17.64 -10.97 -3.13
N LYS A 405 -17.17 -11.26 -1.92
CA LYS A 405 -18.00 -11.87 -0.86
C LYS A 405 -19.03 -10.87 -0.32
N TYR A 406 -18.64 -9.59 -0.24
CA TYR A 406 -19.50 -8.47 0.14
C TYR A 406 -19.21 -7.27 -0.76
N ALA A 407 -20.18 -6.79 -1.53
CA ALA A 407 -20.08 -5.61 -2.36
C ALA A 407 -20.61 -4.34 -1.67
N VAL A 408 -20.18 -3.18 -2.14
CA VAL A 408 -20.77 -1.88 -1.79
C VAL A 408 -22.10 -1.67 -2.53
N ASN A 409 -22.21 -2.16 -3.76
CA ASN A 409 -23.43 -2.09 -4.56
C ASN A 409 -24.07 -3.48 -4.64
N ALA A 410 -25.38 -3.58 -4.41
CA ALA A 410 -26.10 -4.85 -4.46
C ALA A 410 -26.01 -5.52 -5.85
N LEU A 411 -25.91 -4.74 -6.94
CA LEU A 411 -25.75 -5.28 -8.30
C LEU A 411 -24.37 -5.88 -8.57
N ASP A 412 -23.38 -5.58 -7.75
CA ASP A 412 -22.01 -6.13 -7.84
C ASP A 412 -21.83 -7.38 -6.95
N MET A 413 -22.93 -7.93 -6.40
CA MET A 413 -22.95 -9.20 -5.68
C MET A 413 -23.06 -10.40 -6.64
N ALA A 414 -22.68 -11.59 -6.16
CA ALA A 414 -22.86 -12.82 -6.92
C ALA A 414 -24.36 -13.15 -7.10
N PRO A 415 -24.84 -13.37 -8.34
CA PRO A 415 -26.25 -13.63 -8.59
C PRO A 415 -26.72 -14.91 -7.90
N GLY A 416 -27.85 -14.83 -7.19
CA GLY A 416 -28.41 -15.92 -6.39
C GLY A 416 -28.02 -15.89 -4.90
N THR A 417 -27.10 -15.01 -4.48
CA THR A 417 -26.95 -14.67 -3.04
C THR A 417 -28.10 -13.76 -2.54
N ASP A 418 -28.85 -13.21 -3.48
CA ASP A 418 -30.01 -12.35 -3.40
C ASP A 418 -31.12 -12.82 -2.45
N GLU A 419 -31.42 -14.12 -2.32
CA GLU A 419 -32.51 -14.57 -1.44
C GLU A 419 -32.22 -14.28 0.05
N TRP A 420 -30.94 -14.18 0.42
CA TRP A 420 -30.49 -13.79 1.75
C TRP A 420 -30.08 -12.31 1.80
N HIS A 421 -29.56 -11.75 0.70
CA HIS A 421 -28.95 -10.41 0.68
C HIS A 421 -29.77 -9.30 0.02
N ASN A 422 -30.79 -9.54 -0.80
CA ASN A 422 -31.71 -8.47 -1.27
C ASN A 422 -32.72 -8.06 -0.19
N VAL A 423 -33.09 -9.00 0.70
CA VAL A 423 -33.67 -8.62 2.00
C VAL A 423 -32.59 -7.94 2.86
N GLY A 424 -31.35 -8.42 2.83
CA GLY A 424 -30.21 -7.89 3.58
C GLY A 424 -29.84 -6.43 3.28
N TYR A 425 -29.57 -6.01 2.05
CA TYR A 425 -28.99 -4.68 1.80
C TYR A 425 -29.99 -3.54 2.11
N ASN A 426 -31.25 -3.70 1.69
CA ASN A 426 -32.31 -2.73 1.99
C ASN A 426 -32.91 -2.87 3.41
N SER A 427 -32.70 -3.98 4.14
CA SER A 427 -33.19 -4.11 5.53
C SER A 427 -32.11 -4.09 6.62
N ALA A 428 -30.83 -4.27 6.32
CA ALA A 428 -29.71 -4.07 7.25
C ALA A 428 -29.32 -2.59 7.39
N LEU A 429 -29.65 -1.77 6.39
CA LEU A 429 -29.66 -0.31 6.51
C LEU A 429 -30.98 0.26 7.08
N ASN A 430 -31.92 -0.58 7.52
CA ASN A 430 -33.19 -0.11 8.06
C ASN A 430 -33.09 0.22 9.56
N VAL A 431 -33.10 1.51 9.88
CA VAL A 431 -33.14 2.04 11.26
C VAL A 431 -34.33 1.48 12.06
N ALA A 432 -35.43 1.08 11.41
CA ALA A 432 -36.58 0.46 12.06
C ALA A 432 -36.31 -0.93 12.65
N LYS A 433 -35.23 -1.64 12.26
CA LYS A 433 -34.76 -2.86 12.97
C LYS A 433 -34.05 -2.55 14.29
N ARG A 434 -33.81 -1.29 14.66
CA ARG A 434 -33.25 -0.95 15.98
C ARG A 434 -34.31 -1.11 17.06
N ALA A 435 -34.34 -2.27 17.68
CA ALA A 435 -35.04 -2.46 18.95
C ALA A 435 -34.35 -1.61 20.04
N GLN A 436 -34.90 -0.42 20.30
CA GLN A 436 -34.51 0.40 21.46
C GLN A 436 -34.97 -0.21 22.80
N ARG A 437 -35.80 -1.27 22.74
CA ARG A 437 -36.21 -2.07 23.89
C ARG A 437 -35.74 -3.52 23.71
N PRO A 438 -35.50 -4.23 24.81
CA PRO A 438 -35.22 -5.66 24.76
C PRO A 438 -36.54 -6.43 24.65
N ARG A 439 -36.53 -7.51 23.86
CA ARG A 439 -37.66 -8.45 23.70
C ARG A 439 -38.21 -9.01 25.01
N ARG A 440 -37.37 -9.10 26.05
CA ARG A 440 -37.77 -9.54 27.39
C ARG A 440 -37.32 -8.54 28.44
N LEU A 441 -38.24 -8.15 29.32
CA LEU A 441 -37.99 -7.32 30.49
C LEU A 441 -38.39 -8.07 31.76
N TYR A 442 -37.72 -7.79 32.88
CA TYR A 442 -38.19 -8.25 34.18
C TYR A 442 -38.97 -7.11 34.84
N ALA A 443 -40.29 -7.31 35.00
CA ALA A 443 -41.21 -6.25 35.38
C ALA A 443 -42.02 -6.60 36.62
N LYS A 444 -42.35 -5.57 37.40
CA LYS A 444 -43.29 -5.64 38.51
C LYS A 444 -44.71 -5.63 37.94
N VAL A 445 -45.42 -6.74 38.10
CA VAL A 445 -46.81 -6.93 37.68
C VAL A 445 -47.59 -7.43 38.89
N ASN A 446 -48.62 -6.70 39.30
CA ASN A 446 -49.42 -6.99 40.50
C ASN A 446 -48.56 -7.19 41.77
N GLY A 447 -47.50 -6.40 41.91
CA GLY A 447 -46.55 -6.46 43.04
C GLY A 447 -45.55 -7.62 43.00
N LYS A 448 -45.71 -8.59 42.09
CA LYS A 448 -44.76 -9.69 41.88
C LYS A 448 -43.85 -9.36 40.69
N TRP A 449 -42.57 -9.72 40.80
CA TRP A 449 -41.65 -9.62 39.66
C TRP A 449 -41.81 -10.82 38.72
N THR A 450 -41.96 -10.55 37.43
CA THR A 450 -42.17 -11.55 36.37
C THR A 450 -41.51 -11.11 35.06
N THR A 451 -41.01 -12.07 34.28
CA THR A 451 -40.56 -11.80 32.90
C THR A 451 -41.76 -11.49 32.01
N ILE A 452 -41.69 -10.38 31.29
CA ILE A 452 -42.68 -9.92 30.31
C ILE A 452 -42.04 -9.75 28.94
N ASP A 453 -42.86 -9.74 27.89
CA ASP A 453 -42.44 -9.36 26.54
C ASP A 453 -42.36 -7.82 26.43
N GLY A 454 -41.18 -7.31 26.11
CA GLY A 454 -40.89 -5.87 26.06
C GLY A 454 -41.34 -5.17 24.78
N ASP A 455 -41.61 -5.92 23.71
CA ASP A 455 -41.98 -5.37 22.39
C ASP A 455 -43.50 -5.18 22.24
N THR A 456 -44.29 -5.66 23.21
CA THR A 456 -45.74 -5.45 23.26
C THR A 456 -46.11 -4.00 23.56
N PHE A 457 -47.13 -3.47 22.87
CA PHE A 457 -47.54 -2.06 22.95
C PHE A 457 -47.76 -1.57 24.39
N ASP A 458 -48.46 -2.34 25.23
CA ASP A 458 -48.75 -1.98 26.62
C ASP A 458 -47.49 -1.90 27.50
N ASN A 459 -46.46 -2.68 27.18
CA ASN A 459 -45.18 -2.68 27.89
C ASN A 459 -44.18 -1.67 27.30
N SER A 460 -44.40 -1.22 26.07
CA SER A 460 -43.56 -0.24 25.37
C SER A 460 -43.50 1.14 26.07
N MET A 461 -44.45 1.46 26.96
CA MET A 461 -44.42 2.68 27.78
C MET A 461 -43.62 2.54 29.08
N ARG A 462 -43.32 1.32 29.53
CA ARG A 462 -42.64 1.08 30.82
C ARG A 462 -41.15 1.47 30.73
N ARG A 463 -40.70 2.33 31.64
CA ARG A 463 -39.29 2.69 31.79
C ARG A 463 -38.54 1.56 32.49
N TYR A 464 -37.33 1.24 32.03
CA TYR A 464 -36.48 0.22 32.64
C TYR A 464 -35.07 0.72 32.91
N ILE A 465 -34.44 0.15 33.94
CA ILE A 465 -33.01 0.33 34.25
C ILE A 465 -32.21 -0.85 33.68
N PHE A 466 -31.05 -0.56 33.08
CA PHE A 466 -30.10 -1.57 32.63
C PHE A 466 -29.15 -1.93 33.78
N ILE A 467 -29.07 -3.22 34.13
CA ILE A 467 -28.21 -3.73 35.19
C ILE A 467 -27.01 -4.45 34.55
N SER A 468 -25.86 -3.79 34.56
CA SER A 468 -24.58 -4.39 34.13
C SER A 468 -23.91 -5.09 35.31
N TYR A 469 -23.41 -6.31 35.11
CA TYR A 469 -22.71 -7.08 36.15
C TYR A 469 -21.68 -8.05 35.55
N MET A 470 -20.84 -8.61 36.41
CA MET A 470 -19.87 -9.63 36.03
C MET A 470 -20.24 -10.98 36.66
N TRP A 471 -20.52 -11.99 35.83
CA TRP A 471 -20.85 -13.34 36.31
C TRP A 471 -19.76 -13.96 37.20
N GLY A 472 -18.48 -13.65 36.96
CA GLY A 472 -17.38 -14.10 37.84
C GLY A 472 -17.50 -13.61 39.30
N MET A 473 -18.30 -12.57 39.56
CA MET A 473 -18.61 -12.09 40.91
C MET A 473 -19.83 -12.80 41.56
N PHE A 474 -20.58 -13.58 40.78
CA PHE A 474 -21.80 -14.30 41.17
C PHE A 474 -21.87 -15.69 40.48
N PRO A 475 -20.91 -16.61 40.72
CA PRO A 475 -20.75 -17.80 39.89
C PRO A 475 -21.85 -18.87 40.08
N ASP A 476 -22.35 -19.05 41.31
CA ASP A 476 -23.24 -20.16 41.71
C ASP A 476 -24.73 -19.87 41.45
N GLU A 477 -25.61 -20.88 41.52
CA GLU A 477 -27.07 -20.68 41.45
C GLU A 477 -27.59 -19.76 42.57
N ALA A 478 -27.03 -19.88 43.79
CA ALA A 478 -27.28 -18.95 44.89
C ALA A 478 -26.76 -17.52 44.58
N GLY A 479 -25.70 -17.42 43.76
CA GLY A 479 -25.19 -16.16 43.23
C GLY A 479 -26.14 -15.51 42.22
N ALA A 480 -26.78 -16.29 41.36
CA ALA A 480 -27.79 -15.80 40.41
C ALA A 480 -29.03 -15.24 41.11
N GLU A 481 -29.61 -15.96 42.08
CA GLU A 481 -30.75 -15.42 42.85
C GLU A 481 -30.32 -14.22 43.73
N LYS A 482 -29.07 -14.19 44.22
CA LYS A 482 -28.51 -12.99 44.88
C LYS A 482 -28.40 -11.80 43.92
N ALA A 483 -27.96 -12.02 42.68
CA ALA A 483 -27.88 -10.99 41.64
C ALA A 483 -29.28 -10.44 41.29
N HIS A 484 -30.27 -11.32 41.13
CA HIS A 484 -31.67 -10.91 40.96
C HIS A 484 -32.22 -10.16 42.18
N HIS A 485 -31.99 -10.64 43.40
CA HIS A 485 -32.42 -9.94 44.62
C HIS A 485 -31.81 -8.52 44.70
N LEU A 486 -30.54 -8.38 44.35
CA LEU A 486 -29.85 -7.10 44.31
C LEU A 486 -30.38 -6.20 43.18
N ALA A 487 -30.62 -6.74 41.98
CA ALA A 487 -31.23 -6.01 40.85
C ALA A 487 -32.65 -5.50 41.19
N ARG A 488 -33.50 -6.31 41.83
CA ARG A 488 -34.82 -5.89 42.33
C ARG A 488 -34.70 -4.72 43.32
N ARG A 489 -33.77 -4.79 44.28
CA ARG A 489 -33.49 -3.69 45.24
C ARG A 489 -32.98 -2.42 44.56
N ILE A 490 -32.17 -2.54 43.50
CA ILE A 490 -31.67 -1.40 42.71
C ILE A 490 -32.83 -0.75 41.96
N ALA A 491 -33.66 -1.53 41.28
CA ALA A 491 -34.83 -1.04 40.54
C ALA A 491 -35.84 -0.33 41.48
N ASP A 492 -36.19 -0.95 42.61
CA ASP A 492 -37.06 -0.34 43.63
C ASP A 492 -36.48 0.96 44.21
N ARG A 493 -35.15 1.07 44.38
CA ARG A 493 -34.48 2.26 44.92
C ARG A 493 -34.39 3.42 43.93
N GLU A 494 -34.10 3.13 42.67
CA GLU A 494 -34.02 4.15 41.61
C GLU A 494 -35.42 4.50 41.04
N GLY A 495 -36.48 3.82 41.48
CA GLY A 495 -37.87 4.12 41.13
C GLY A 495 -38.34 3.54 39.80
N PHE A 496 -37.83 2.36 39.41
CA PHE A 496 -38.19 1.69 38.16
C PHE A 496 -38.94 0.38 38.40
N ASP A 497 -40.13 0.25 37.80
CA ASP A 497 -40.93 -0.97 37.82
C ASP A 497 -40.41 -2.08 36.88
N CYS A 498 -39.33 -1.83 36.14
CA CYS A 498 -38.73 -2.77 35.19
C CYS A 498 -37.19 -2.69 35.24
N TYR A 499 -36.53 -3.84 35.09
CA TYR A 499 -35.09 -3.89 34.84
C TYR A 499 -34.72 -4.90 33.76
N TRP A 500 -33.51 -4.76 33.24
CA TRP A 500 -32.91 -5.68 32.28
C TRP A 500 -31.54 -6.18 32.74
N MET A 501 -31.26 -7.46 32.50
CA MET A 501 -29.99 -8.14 32.78
C MET A 501 -29.61 -8.99 31.57
N ASP A 502 -28.33 -8.97 31.19
CA ASP A 502 -27.82 -9.50 29.92
C ASP A 502 -28.09 -11.00 29.71
N ARG A 503 -27.43 -11.87 30.48
CA ARG A 503 -27.35 -13.30 30.18
C ARG A 503 -28.62 -14.09 30.53
N GLU A 504 -29.52 -13.48 31.28
CA GLU A 504 -30.72 -14.14 31.80
C GLU A 504 -31.98 -13.83 30.99
N LEU A 505 -32.05 -12.65 30.36
CA LEU A 505 -33.19 -12.24 29.53
C LEU A 505 -32.98 -12.45 28.02
N VAL A 506 -31.74 -12.60 27.54
CA VAL A 506 -31.45 -13.07 26.17
C VAL A 506 -32.14 -14.42 25.89
N ASN A 507 -32.80 -14.55 24.74
CA ASN A 507 -33.54 -15.76 24.40
C ASN A 507 -32.60 -16.94 24.08
N LYS A 508 -32.58 -17.97 24.93
CA LYS A 508 -31.75 -19.17 24.76
C LYS A 508 -32.37 -20.24 23.83
N ASN A 509 -33.61 -20.06 23.39
CA ASN A 509 -34.36 -21.10 22.67
C ASN A 509 -34.02 -21.19 21.18
N THR A 510 -33.46 -20.14 20.56
CA THR A 510 -33.20 -20.09 19.12
C THR A 510 -31.98 -19.23 18.86
N LYS A 511 -30.98 -19.77 18.16
CA LYS A 511 -29.68 -19.10 17.91
C LYS A 511 -29.85 -17.72 17.28
N ALA A 512 -30.73 -17.57 16.28
CA ALA A 512 -31.00 -16.29 15.62
C ALA A 512 -31.57 -15.23 16.59
N ASP A 513 -32.41 -15.65 17.55
CA ASP A 513 -32.93 -14.76 18.59
C ASP A 513 -31.83 -14.36 19.58
N THR A 514 -31.00 -15.32 20.03
CA THR A 514 -29.82 -15.05 20.87
C THR A 514 -28.91 -14.01 20.22
N ASP A 515 -28.60 -14.22 18.95
CA ASP A 515 -27.69 -13.37 18.18
C ASP A 515 -28.29 -11.96 18.00
N TYR A 516 -29.59 -11.86 17.69
CA TYR A 516 -30.30 -10.58 17.61
C TYR A 516 -30.28 -9.80 18.94
N ASP A 517 -30.57 -10.46 20.07
CA ASP A 517 -30.54 -9.82 21.39
C ASP A 517 -29.12 -9.33 21.74
N VAL A 518 -28.08 -10.08 21.38
CA VAL A 518 -26.67 -9.71 21.59
C VAL A 518 -26.24 -8.52 20.72
N TYR A 519 -26.67 -8.47 19.46
CA TYR A 519 -26.31 -7.37 18.54
C TYR A 519 -27.11 -6.08 18.79
N THR A 520 -28.33 -6.19 19.33
CA THR A 520 -29.15 -5.04 19.76
C THR A 520 -28.83 -4.54 21.17
N LEU A 521 -27.97 -5.24 21.93
CA LEU A 521 -27.52 -4.86 23.29
C LEU A 521 -27.19 -3.37 23.42
N CYS A 522 -26.46 -2.80 22.46
CA CYS A 522 -26.05 -1.40 22.48
C CYS A 522 -27.22 -0.42 22.36
N ASP A 523 -28.28 -0.82 21.65
CA ASP A 523 -29.49 -0.02 21.49
C ASP A 523 -30.45 -0.21 22.68
N ILE A 524 -30.44 -1.39 23.32
CA ILE A 524 -31.07 -1.66 24.62
C ILE A 524 -30.42 -0.83 25.74
N VAL A 525 -29.10 -0.63 25.72
CA VAL A 525 -28.40 0.28 26.66
C VAL A 525 -28.85 1.73 26.43
N ARG A 526 -28.86 2.20 25.17
CA ARG A 526 -29.28 3.56 24.80
C ARG A 526 -30.74 3.87 25.13
N GLY A 527 -31.63 2.90 24.95
CA GLY A 527 -33.06 3.04 25.22
C GLY A 527 -33.45 2.85 26.69
N SER A 528 -32.51 2.44 27.55
CA SER A 528 -32.72 2.40 29.00
C SER A 528 -32.94 3.80 29.57
N SER A 529 -33.56 3.88 30.75
CA SER A 529 -33.67 5.15 31.50
C SER A 529 -32.44 5.43 32.36
N GLY A 530 -31.48 4.51 32.41
CA GLY A 530 -30.28 4.57 33.24
C GLY A 530 -29.55 3.23 33.25
N VAL A 531 -28.24 3.28 33.49
CA VAL A 531 -27.38 2.11 33.71
C VAL A 531 -26.93 2.11 35.18
N CYS A 532 -27.17 1.02 35.91
CA CYS A 532 -26.44 0.72 37.15
C CYS A 532 -25.45 -0.43 36.94
N LEU A 533 -24.21 -0.22 37.39
CA LEU A 533 -23.20 -1.26 37.54
C LEU A 533 -23.39 -1.95 38.89
N MET A 534 -23.76 -3.22 38.89
CA MET A 534 -24.00 -4.02 40.08
C MET A 534 -22.72 -4.76 40.48
N MET A 535 -22.19 -4.44 41.66
CA MET A 535 -20.97 -5.03 42.22
C MET A 535 -21.23 -5.64 43.61
N PRO A 536 -20.52 -6.72 44.01
CA PRO A 536 -20.72 -7.34 45.32
C PRO A 536 -20.23 -6.49 46.49
N LYS A 537 -19.22 -5.64 46.27
CA LYS A 537 -18.60 -4.72 47.24
C LYS A 537 -17.89 -3.59 46.47
N ASP A 538 -17.54 -2.49 47.15
CA ASP A 538 -16.79 -1.38 46.54
C ASP A 538 -15.28 -1.56 46.72
N GLY A 539 -14.59 -2.00 45.67
CA GLY A 539 -13.14 -2.20 45.67
C GLY A 539 -12.51 -1.94 44.32
N THR A 540 -11.22 -1.56 44.30
CA THR A 540 -10.51 -1.19 43.08
C THR A 540 -10.42 -2.34 42.10
N GLN A 541 -10.16 -3.56 42.59
CA GLN A 541 -10.04 -4.74 41.73
C GLN A 541 -11.36 -5.06 41.03
N GLU A 542 -12.48 -5.00 41.74
CA GLU A 542 -13.80 -5.32 41.20
C GLU A 542 -14.21 -4.31 40.10
N ARG A 543 -13.88 -3.03 40.27
CA ARG A 543 -14.08 -2.00 39.24
C ARG A 543 -13.23 -2.26 37.99
N LEU A 544 -11.98 -2.69 38.17
CA LEU A 544 -11.06 -3.05 37.07
C LEU A 544 -11.50 -4.33 36.35
N ASP A 545 -11.94 -5.35 37.08
CA ASP A 545 -12.42 -6.62 36.52
C ASP A 545 -13.66 -6.41 35.65
N TRP A 546 -14.58 -5.54 36.09
CA TRP A 546 -15.72 -5.11 35.27
C TRP A 546 -15.25 -4.34 34.03
N GLY A 547 -14.40 -3.31 34.21
CA GLY A 547 -13.94 -2.45 33.11
C GLY A 547 -12.89 -3.06 32.18
N GLY A 548 -12.39 -4.26 32.49
CA GLY A 548 -11.46 -5.03 31.68
C GLY A 548 -12.11 -5.80 30.52
N ARG A 549 -13.43 -5.99 30.54
CA ARG A 549 -14.18 -6.68 29.46
C ARG A 549 -14.45 -5.74 28.27
N MET A 550 -14.58 -6.32 27.08
CA MET A 550 -14.88 -5.57 25.85
C MET A 550 -16.31 -4.98 25.84
N TRP A 551 -17.31 -5.79 26.20
CA TRP A 551 -18.74 -5.41 26.16
C TRP A 551 -19.09 -4.33 27.20
N THR A 552 -18.49 -4.36 28.39
CA THR A 552 -18.75 -3.39 29.47
C THR A 552 -18.27 -1.97 29.14
N LEU A 553 -17.27 -1.83 28.27
CA LEU A 553 -16.88 -0.52 27.73
C LEU A 553 -18.04 0.14 26.98
N MET A 554 -18.81 -0.64 26.20
CA MET A 554 -19.97 -0.15 25.47
C MET A 554 -21.12 0.18 26.40
N GLU A 555 -21.41 -0.70 27.36
CA GLU A 555 -22.46 -0.52 28.36
C GLU A 555 -22.27 0.78 29.17
N GLY A 556 -21.03 1.12 29.53
CA GLY A 556 -20.72 2.37 30.24
C GLY A 556 -20.68 3.61 29.34
N LEU A 557 -20.11 3.53 28.14
CA LEU A 557 -20.03 4.68 27.22
C LEU A 557 -21.38 5.04 26.61
N LEU A 558 -22.19 4.06 26.24
CA LEU A 558 -23.51 4.24 25.61
C LEU A 558 -24.64 4.48 26.62
N ALA A 559 -24.34 4.46 27.93
CA ALA A 559 -25.28 4.79 28.98
C ALA A 559 -25.94 6.17 28.74
N PRO A 560 -27.25 6.33 29.02
CA PRO A 560 -27.94 7.60 28.84
C PRO A 560 -27.45 8.65 29.85
N GLY A 561 -27.14 9.85 29.37
CA GLY A 561 -26.55 10.94 30.18
C GLY A 561 -25.03 10.84 30.36
N ASP A 562 -24.46 11.72 31.19
CA ASP A 562 -23.01 11.75 31.53
C ASP A 562 -22.65 10.88 32.74
N TYR A 563 -23.63 10.54 33.59
CA TYR A 563 -23.42 9.81 34.82
C TYR A 563 -23.82 8.34 34.68
N VAL A 564 -22.90 7.45 35.06
CA VAL A 564 -23.20 6.04 35.28
C VAL A 564 -23.38 5.82 36.77
N THR A 565 -24.45 5.11 37.15
CA THR A 565 -24.68 4.73 38.54
C THR A 565 -23.94 3.42 38.83
N TYR A 566 -23.38 3.25 40.03
CA TYR A 566 -22.92 1.95 40.50
C TYR A 566 -23.44 1.64 41.90
N CYS A 567 -23.81 0.39 42.11
CA CYS A 567 -24.58 -0.07 43.25
C CYS A 567 -23.89 -1.29 43.87
N PHE A 568 -23.68 -1.27 45.20
CA PHE A 568 -23.04 -2.37 45.94
C PHE A 568 -23.65 -2.53 47.33
N GLU A 569 -23.45 -3.69 47.96
CA GLU A 569 -23.85 -3.91 49.36
C GLU A 569 -22.68 -3.51 50.29
N ASP A 570 -22.96 -2.64 51.27
CA ASP A 570 -22.03 -2.36 52.38
C ASP A 570 -21.94 -3.58 53.32
N ALA A 571 -20.94 -3.61 54.20
CA ALA A 571 -20.75 -4.66 55.22
C ALA A 571 -21.99 -4.89 56.13
N LYS A 572 -22.92 -3.93 56.17
CA LYS A 572 -24.22 -4.00 56.88
C LYS A 572 -25.39 -4.51 56.01
N GLY A 573 -25.14 -4.97 54.79
CA GLY A 573 -26.19 -5.42 53.85
C GLY A 573 -27.07 -4.30 53.27
N GLN A 574 -26.76 -3.04 53.57
CA GLN A 574 -27.43 -1.89 52.98
C GLN A 574 -26.92 -1.65 51.57
N LEU A 575 -27.84 -1.43 50.62
CA LEU A 575 -27.50 -1.00 49.27
C LEU A 575 -26.92 0.42 49.33
N VAL A 576 -25.75 0.61 48.74
CA VAL A 576 -25.12 1.93 48.55
C VAL A 576 -25.10 2.23 47.07
N THR A 577 -25.65 3.39 46.70
CA THR A 577 -25.63 3.91 45.33
C THR A 577 -24.63 5.05 45.24
N LYS A 578 -23.75 5.02 44.25
CA LYS A 578 -22.85 6.13 43.88
C LYS A 578 -23.02 6.45 42.39
N LYS A 579 -22.75 7.70 42.00
CA LYS A 579 -22.74 8.15 40.60
C LYS A 579 -21.33 8.59 40.23
N ILE A 580 -20.89 8.28 39.02
CA ILE A 580 -19.58 8.65 38.47
C ILE A 580 -19.75 9.16 37.04
N ARG A 581 -18.98 10.17 36.64
CA ARG A 581 -19.01 10.64 35.24
C ARG A 581 -18.27 9.66 34.32
N LYS A 582 -18.71 9.50 33.07
CA LYS A 582 -18.03 8.67 32.05
C LYS A 582 -16.53 8.99 31.95
N VAL A 583 -16.21 10.27 32.02
CA VAL A 583 -14.83 10.81 31.98
C VAL A 583 -14.00 10.40 33.21
N GLU A 584 -14.61 10.21 34.39
CA GLU A 584 -13.95 9.76 35.63
C GLU A 584 -13.80 8.23 35.70
N MET A 585 -14.67 7.49 34.98
CA MET A 585 -14.53 6.03 34.84
C MET A 585 -13.20 5.65 34.16
N THR A 586 -12.62 6.52 33.33
CA THR A 586 -11.32 6.27 32.67
C THR A 586 -10.17 6.11 33.66
N ALA A 587 -10.23 6.81 34.80
CA ALA A 587 -9.19 6.78 35.85
C ALA A 587 -9.44 5.68 36.91
N SER A 588 -10.61 5.04 36.89
CA SER A 588 -11.08 4.15 37.97
C SER A 588 -11.50 2.76 37.49
N PHE A 589 -12.50 2.66 36.61
CA PHE A 589 -12.99 1.38 36.07
C PHE A 589 -12.17 0.92 34.86
N TRP A 590 -11.78 1.84 33.97
CA TRP A 590 -11.08 1.51 32.72
C TRP A 590 -9.56 1.77 32.77
N ARG A 591 -9.01 2.04 33.95
CA ARG A 591 -7.57 2.19 34.18
C ARG A 591 -6.85 0.90 33.78
N GLN A 592 -5.77 1.00 33.00
CA GLN A 592 -4.90 -0.14 32.72
C GLN A 592 -3.83 -0.23 33.82
N PRO A 593 -3.63 -1.40 34.47
CA PRO A 593 -2.70 -1.51 35.61
C PRO A 593 -1.23 -1.28 35.26
N ASP A 594 -0.73 -1.87 34.16
CA ASP A 594 0.71 -2.08 33.92
C ASP A 594 1.18 -1.76 32.48
N SER A 595 0.54 -0.84 31.75
CA SER A 595 0.99 -0.50 30.39
C SER A 595 2.03 0.62 30.39
N GLU A 596 3.25 0.30 29.98
CA GLU A 596 4.31 1.26 29.57
C GLU A 596 3.87 2.16 28.37
N TYR A 597 2.74 1.80 27.75
CA TYR A 597 2.10 2.45 26.60
C TYR A 597 1.01 3.44 27.02
N TRP A 598 1.42 4.65 27.41
CA TRP A 598 0.53 5.78 27.73
C TRP A 598 -0.47 6.14 26.60
N GLU A 599 -0.18 5.77 25.36
CA GLU A 599 -1.00 6.07 24.17
C GLU A 599 -2.32 5.28 24.13
N ASN A 600 -2.35 4.01 24.54
CA ASN A 600 -3.56 3.18 24.45
C ASN A 600 -4.68 3.65 25.41
N SER A 601 -4.31 4.23 26.56
CA SER A 601 -5.28 4.81 27.50
C SER A 601 -5.97 6.05 26.93
N GLN A 602 -5.38 6.72 25.93
CA GLN A 602 -5.95 7.91 25.29
C GLN A 602 -7.19 7.55 24.45
N ALA A 603 -7.20 6.41 23.74
CA ALA A 603 -8.36 6.01 22.92
C ALA A 603 -9.65 5.88 23.75
N VAL A 604 -9.59 5.18 24.89
CA VAL A 604 -10.73 5.05 25.82
C VAL A 604 -11.14 6.42 26.38
N ARG A 605 -10.16 7.28 26.69
CA ARG A 605 -10.40 8.62 27.24
C ARG A 605 -11.11 9.55 26.24
N ILE A 606 -10.63 9.58 25.01
CA ILE A 606 -11.15 10.38 23.92
C ILE A 606 -12.60 9.96 23.57
N LEU A 607 -12.90 8.65 23.59
CA LEU A 607 -14.27 8.15 23.46
C LEU A 607 -15.16 8.52 24.67
N ALA A 608 -14.63 8.50 25.89
CA ALA A 608 -15.39 8.92 27.07
C ALA A 608 -15.74 10.42 27.04
N GLU A 609 -14.82 11.26 26.58
CA GLU A 609 -15.07 12.69 26.34
C GLU A 609 -16.07 12.90 25.19
N HIS A 610 -16.04 12.04 24.17
CA HIS A 610 -17.03 12.06 23.09
C HIS A 610 -18.46 11.73 23.59
N TYR A 611 -18.63 10.61 24.28
CA TYR A 611 -19.94 10.17 24.79
C TYR A 611 -20.42 10.90 26.06
N ALA A 612 -19.60 11.80 26.60
CA ALA A 612 -19.96 12.81 27.61
C ALA A 612 -20.32 14.18 27.00
N ASN A 613 -20.25 14.33 25.66
CA ASN A 613 -20.40 15.61 24.94
C ASN A 613 -19.38 16.70 25.35
N VAL A 614 -18.20 16.30 25.83
CA VAL A 614 -17.06 17.21 26.10
C VAL A 614 -16.27 17.47 24.83
N LEU A 615 -16.20 16.48 23.93
CA LEU A 615 -15.53 16.54 22.64
C LEU A 615 -16.45 15.96 21.54
N THR A 616 -16.28 16.38 20.29
CA THR A 616 -16.94 15.76 19.13
C THR A 616 -15.89 15.20 18.19
N LEU A 617 -15.83 13.88 18.05
CA LEU A 617 -14.90 13.22 17.13
C LEU A 617 -15.39 13.29 15.69
N SER A 618 -14.46 13.40 14.74
CA SER A 618 -14.76 13.14 13.34
C SER A 618 -15.02 11.65 13.11
N ARG A 619 -15.68 11.30 12.00
CA ARG A 619 -15.96 9.89 11.63
C ARG A 619 -14.67 9.10 11.45
N LEU A 620 -13.65 9.74 10.86
CA LEU A 620 -12.28 9.23 10.71
C LEU A 620 -11.55 8.93 12.01
N GLU A 621 -11.89 9.61 13.11
CA GLU A 621 -11.29 9.38 14.42
C GLU A 621 -12.09 8.38 15.24
N LEU A 622 -13.43 8.46 15.17
CA LEU A 622 -14.34 7.63 15.95
C LEU A 622 -14.12 6.14 15.72
N LEU A 623 -14.01 5.69 14.47
CA LEU A 623 -13.90 4.27 14.15
C LEU A 623 -12.54 3.67 14.55
N PRO A 624 -11.37 4.25 14.20
CA PRO A 624 -10.07 3.83 14.72
C PRO A 624 -9.98 3.88 16.25
N ALA A 625 -10.44 4.97 16.89
CA ALA A 625 -10.41 5.08 18.35
C ALA A 625 -11.26 3.99 19.02
N THR A 626 -12.45 3.70 18.47
CA THR A 626 -13.32 2.61 18.93
C THR A 626 -12.64 1.24 18.81
N ILE A 627 -12.02 0.95 17.67
CA ILE A 627 -11.28 -0.30 17.45
C ILE A 627 -10.12 -0.42 18.44
N THR A 628 -9.27 0.61 18.58
CA THR A 628 -8.13 0.60 19.52
C THR A 628 -8.60 0.49 20.97
N ALA A 629 -9.69 1.16 21.35
CA ALA A 629 -10.22 1.08 22.71
C ALA A 629 -10.76 -0.33 23.06
N LEU A 630 -11.50 -0.95 22.15
CA LEU A 630 -12.03 -2.32 22.33
C LEU A 630 -10.94 -3.39 22.22
N SER A 631 -9.95 -3.20 21.33
CA SER A 631 -8.91 -4.20 21.08
C SER A 631 -8.01 -4.45 22.29
N THR A 632 -7.83 -3.43 23.14
CA THR A 632 -7.08 -3.50 24.42
C THR A 632 -7.81 -4.21 25.56
N LYS A 633 -9.09 -4.55 25.38
CA LYS A 633 -9.91 -5.22 26.40
C LYS A 633 -9.81 -6.74 26.31
N SER A 634 -10.11 -7.41 27.42
CA SER A 634 -10.12 -8.87 27.50
C SER A 634 -11.17 -9.46 26.55
N ARG A 635 -10.71 -10.27 25.59
CA ARG A 635 -11.54 -11.00 24.64
C ARG A 635 -11.72 -12.43 25.13
N LYS A 636 -12.96 -12.81 25.42
CA LYS A 636 -13.42 -14.20 25.46
C LYS A 636 -14.32 -14.37 24.25
N GLU A 637 -13.71 -14.67 23.10
CA GLU A 637 -14.39 -14.66 21.82
C GLU A 637 -15.38 -15.83 21.72
N PHE A 638 -16.66 -15.51 21.50
CA PHE A 638 -17.73 -16.47 21.27
C PHE A 638 -17.83 -16.89 19.80
N THR A 639 -17.50 -15.98 18.87
CA THR A 639 -17.68 -16.17 17.42
C THR A 639 -16.41 -15.99 16.59
N GLY A 640 -15.30 -15.57 17.21
CA GLY A 640 -14.07 -15.17 16.50
C GLY A 640 -14.19 -13.87 15.69
N SER A 641 -15.34 -13.18 15.76
CA SER A 641 -15.57 -11.85 15.17
C SER A 641 -16.19 -10.84 16.15
N ASP A 642 -16.21 -11.16 17.45
CA ASP A 642 -16.83 -10.37 18.52
C ASP A 642 -16.39 -8.90 18.53
N LEU A 643 -15.14 -8.61 18.17
CA LEU A 643 -14.63 -7.23 18.05
C LEU A 643 -15.42 -6.42 17.01
N ALA A 644 -15.75 -6.99 15.85
CA ALA A 644 -16.51 -6.32 14.82
C ALA A 644 -17.96 -6.06 15.26
N TYR A 645 -18.57 -7.02 15.96
CA TYR A 645 -19.93 -6.87 16.52
C TYR A 645 -19.98 -5.86 17.68
N ALA A 646 -18.90 -5.71 18.45
CA ALA A 646 -18.78 -4.64 19.43
C ALA A 646 -18.59 -3.27 18.75
N VAL A 647 -17.65 -3.13 17.81
CA VAL A 647 -17.44 -1.87 17.04
C VAL A 647 -18.75 -1.41 16.36
N MET A 648 -19.51 -2.35 15.80
CA MET A 648 -20.83 -2.12 15.21
C MET A 648 -21.78 -1.40 16.18
N GLY A 649 -21.71 -1.68 17.48
CA GLY A 649 -22.52 -1.05 18.51
C GLY A 649 -22.43 0.48 18.53
N PHE A 650 -21.28 1.05 18.17
CA PHE A 650 -21.03 2.49 18.15
C PHE A 650 -21.45 3.19 16.84
N LEU A 651 -21.69 2.44 15.77
CA LEU A 651 -21.97 2.97 14.44
C LEU A 651 -23.48 3.08 14.13
N HIS A 652 -23.83 3.53 12.93
CA HIS A 652 -25.22 3.73 12.52
C HIS A 652 -25.82 2.45 11.93
N TYR A 653 -25.16 1.84 10.96
CA TYR A 653 -25.63 0.65 10.26
C TYR A 653 -25.07 -0.62 10.89
N ARG A 654 -25.83 -1.71 10.78
CA ARG A 654 -25.57 -3.01 11.42
C ARG A 654 -25.20 -4.04 10.35
N ILE A 655 -24.45 -5.06 10.75
CA ILE A 655 -24.18 -6.26 9.97
C ILE A 655 -24.83 -7.46 10.64
N GLU A 656 -25.54 -8.27 9.86
CA GLU A 656 -26.07 -9.55 10.34
C GLU A 656 -24.95 -10.60 10.37
N ARG A 657 -25.01 -11.51 11.35
CA ARG A 657 -24.06 -12.62 11.49
C ARG A 657 -24.15 -13.54 10.29
N SER A 658 -23.05 -13.68 9.57
CA SER A 658 -22.84 -14.80 8.66
C SER A 658 -22.44 -16.04 9.46
N ASP A 659 -23.06 -17.18 9.15
CA ASP A 659 -22.56 -18.47 9.62
C ASP A 659 -21.28 -18.92 8.90
N ASP A 660 -20.96 -18.28 7.77
CA ASP A 660 -19.89 -18.60 6.82
C ASP A 660 -18.47 -18.14 7.25
N GLY A 661 -18.02 -18.56 8.44
CA GLY A 661 -16.61 -18.55 8.84
C GLY A 661 -15.86 -17.23 8.69
N THR A 662 -16.55 -16.09 8.74
CA THR A 662 -15.99 -14.77 8.41
C THR A 662 -14.90 -14.33 9.37
N THR A 663 -13.89 -13.66 8.82
CA THR A 663 -12.80 -13.10 9.62
C THR A 663 -13.16 -11.75 10.23
N VAL A 664 -12.49 -11.38 11.32
CA VAL A 664 -12.62 -10.05 11.96
C VAL A 664 -12.43 -8.94 10.92
N PHE A 665 -11.44 -9.08 10.03
CA PHE A 665 -11.19 -8.12 8.95
C PHE A 665 -12.38 -7.99 8.01
N GLN A 666 -12.97 -9.11 7.55
CA GLN A 666 -14.09 -9.08 6.62
C GLN A 666 -15.30 -8.36 7.23
N ASN A 667 -15.59 -8.63 8.50
CA ASN A 667 -16.70 -7.98 9.21
C ASN A 667 -16.43 -6.49 9.50
N LEU A 668 -15.20 -6.11 9.91
CA LEU A 668 -14.84 -4.69 10.08
C LEU A 668 -14.83 -3.92 8.75
N ALA A 669 -14.35 -4.53 7.66
CA ALA A 669 -14.38 -3.91 6.33
C ALA A 669 -15.83 -3.76 5.83
N ARG A 670 -16.66 -4.81 5.91
CA ARG A 670 -18.10 -4.75 5.59
C ARG A 670 -18.81 -3.66 6.39
N LEU A 671 -18.51 -3.55 7.68
CA LEU A 671 -19.06 -2.53 8.58
C LEU A 671 -18.59 -1.11 8.21
N SER A 672 -17.32 -0.94 7.82
CA SER A 672 -16.74 0.34 7.37
C SER A 672 -17.19 0.76 5.96
N LEU A 673 -17.64 -0.18 5.13
CA LEU A 673 -18.22 0.10 3.80
C LEU A 673 -19.72 0.41 3.89
N GLY A 674 -20.44 -0.29 4.77
CA GLY A 674 -21.85 -0.04 5.02
C GLY A 674 -22.13 1.21 5.87
N ASN A 675 -21.12 1.76 6.55
CA ASN A 675 -21.20 3.04 7.28
C ASN A 675 -20.38 4.11 6.58
N ASP A 676 -20.90 5.35 6.57
CA ASP A 676 -20.19 6.55 6.12
C ASP A 676 -18.98 6.82 7.04
N SER A 677 -17.85 6.23 6.67
CA SER A 677 -16.60 6.17 7.43
C SER A 677 -15.48 6.97 6.75
N ASP A 678 -15.84 7.94 5.91
CA ASP A 678 -14.95 8.82 5.14
C ASP A 678 -13.80 8.06 4.40
N GLU A 679 -14.13 6.92 3.78
CA GLU A 679 -13.19 6.08 2.98
C GLU A 679 -12.01 5.51 3.80
N LEU A 680 -12.31 5.01 5.01
CA LEU A 680 -11.33 4.47 5.95
C LEU A 680 -10.44 3.35 5.36
N VAL A 681 -11.04 2.44 4.60
CA VAL A 681 -10.35 1.25 4.08
C VAL A 681 -9.37 1.67 2.98
N GLU A 682 -9.81 2.56 2.08
CA GLU A 682 -9.02 3.18 1.01
C GLU A 682 -7.78 3.90 1.58
N ARG A 683 -7.96 4.68 2.65
CA ARG A 683 -6.86 5.34 3.37
C ARG A 683 -5.92 4.32 4.02
N MET A 684 -6.45 3.23 4.59
CA MET A 684 -5.65 2.14 5.19
C MET A 684 -4.75 1.43 4.16
N LEU A 685 -5.17 1.31 2.89
CA LEU A 685 -4.32 0.77 1.81
C LEU A 685 -3.03 1.58 1.63
N CYS A 686 -3.17 2.92 1.74
CA CYS A 686 -2.13 3.91 1.48
C CYS A 686 -1.10 4.09 2.62
N LEU A 687 -1.37 3.54 3.80
CA LEU A 687 -0.45 3.57 4.94
C LEU A 687 0.74 2.62 4.72
N LEU A 688 1.92 3.03 5.20
CA LEU A 688 3.03 2.13 5.45
C LEU A 688 3.10 1.85 6.95
N PRO A 689 2.41 0.81 7.46
CA PRO A 689 2.33 0.57 8.90
C PRO A 689 3.71 0.22 9.46
N GLN A 690 3.97 0.67 10.69
CA GLN A 690 5.17 0.27 11.42
C GLN A 690 5.16 -1.25 11.68
N PRO A 691 6.35 -1.91 11.78
CA PRO A 691 6.42 -3.34 12.02
C PRO A 691 5.86 -3.71 13.40
N SER A 692 4.66 -4.28 13.40
CA SER A 692 3.91 -4.64 14.61
C SER A 692 3.33 -6.05 14.48
N THR A 693 3.14 -6.72 15.63
CA THR A 693 2.44 -8.01 15.70
C THR A 693 0.92 -7.87 15.71
N LYS A 694 0.41 -6.65 16.00
CA LYS A 694 -1.01 -6.28 16.03
C LYS A 694 -1.71 -6.50 14.68
N ASP A 695 -3.04 -6.53 14.70
CA ASP A 695 -3.83 -6.59 13.47
C ASP A 695 -3.93 -5.22 12.79
N ILE A 696 -4.17 -5.21 11.47
CA ILE A 696 -4.05 -4.00 10.63
C ILE A 696 -5.00 -2.88 11.09
N PHE A 697 -6.20 -3.24 11.52
CA PHE A 697 -7.17 -2.28 12.06
C PHE A 697 -6.76 -1.67 13.41
N GLU A 698 -5.92 -2.36 14.20
CA GLU A 698 -5.45 -1.86 15.50
C GLU A 698 -4.34 -0.82 15.36
N THR A 699 -3.57 -0.87 14.26
CA THR A 699 -2.48 0.09 13.96
C THR A 699 -2.96 1.38 13.28
N LEU A 700 -4.26 1.53 13.02
CA LEU A 700 -4.82 2.72 12.34
C LEU A 700 -4.70 4.02 13.13
N SER A 701 -4.68 3.93 14.47
CA SER A 701 -4.51 5.06 15.38
C SER A 701 -3.03 5.48 15.53
N GLU A 702 -2.09 4.64 15.09
CA GLU A 702 -0.65 4.88 15.15
C GLU A 702 -0.18 5.67 13.92
N ARG A 703 0.96 6.38 14.03
CA ARG A 703 1.59 7.05 12.88
C ARG A 703 2.27 6.03 11.97
N ASP A 704 2.15 6.21 10.66
CA ASP A 704 2.83 5.39 9.66
C ASP A 704 4.36 5.63 9.61
N GLU A 705 5.11 4.84 8.86
CA GLU A 705 6.58 4.99 8.74
C GLU A 705 7.02 6.34 8.15
N TYR A 706 6.12 7.13 7.55
CA TYR A 706 6.40 8.50 7.12
C TYR A 706 6.12 9.54 8.22
N GLY A 707 5.39 9.18 9.27
CA GLY A 707 4.95 10.05 10.38
C GLY A 707 3.51 10.56 10.25
N THR A 708 2.75 9.95 9.34
CA THR A 708 1.43 10.36 8.85
C THR A 708 0.31 9.67 9.62
N PHE A 709 -0.76 10.40 9.94
CA PHE A 709 -2.01 9.83 10.44
C PHE A 709 -2.96 9.48 9.29
N LEU A 710 -3.86 8.52 9.52
CA LEU A 710 -4.86 8.06 8.55
C LEU A 710 -5.68 9.22 7.93
N HIS A 711 -6.11 10.20 8.74
CA HIS A 711 -6.92 11.33 8.27
C HIS A 711 -6.16 12.32 7.36
N HIS A 712 -4.81 12.32 7.35
CA HIS A 712 -4.00 13.15 6.43
C HIS A 712 -3.92 12.58 5.01
N ILE A 713 -4.37 11.35 4.79
CA ILE A 713 -4.39 10.73 3.47
C ILE A 713 -5.74 11.02 2.81
N THR A 714 -5.70 11.60 1.60
CA THR A 714 -6.85 11.67 0.70
C THR A 714 -6.78 10.48 -0.25
N PRO A 715 -7.71 9.51 -0.22
CA PRO A 715 -7.69 8.39 -1.15
C PRO A 715 -7.98 8.86 -2.59
N GLN A 716 -7.58 8.04 -3.56
CA GLN A 716 -7.79 8.26 -5.00
C GLN A 716 -8.27 6.99 -5.72
N CYS A 717 -8.38 5.87 -5.01
CA CYS A 717 -9.07 4.66 -5.43
C CYS A 717 -10.29 4.41 -4.53
N GLN A 718 -11.23 3.60 -4.99
CA GLN A 718 -12.44 3.24 -4.26
C GLN A 718 -12.45 1.73 -3.99
N VAL A 719 -12.91 1.28 -2.81
CA VAL A 719 -13.16 -0.13 -2.54
C VAL A 719 -14.58 -0.48 -3.00
N VAL A 720 -14.71 -1.40 -3.95
CA VAL A 720 -16.01 -1.90 -4.46
C VAL A 720 -16.52 -3.07 -3.63
N GLY A 721 -15.64 -3.81 -2.95
CA GLY A 721 -16.06 -4.89 -2.08
C GLY A 721 -14.93 -5.59 -1.33
N VAL A 722 -15.31 -6.51 -0.45
CA VAL A 722 -14.44 -7.39 0.32
C VAL A 722 -14.36 -8.75 -0.37
N ALA A 723 -13.16 -9.30 -0.54
CA ALA A 723 -12.97 -10.60 -1.15
C ALA A 723 -13.28 -11.75 -0.16
N HIS A 724 -13.31 -12.99 -0.69
CA HIS A 724 -13.50 -14.19 0.14
C HIS A 724 -12.28 -14.51 1.01
N GLU A 725 -11.08 -14.11 0.61
CA GLU A 725 -9.86 -14.24 1.41
C GLU A 725 -9.76 -13.20 2.54
N ASP A 726 -8.97 -13.52 3.56
CA ASP A 726 -8.68 -12.62 4.68
C ASP A 726 -7.86 -11.40 4.23
N GLU A 727 -8.04 -10.26 4.90
CA GLU A 727 -7.29 -9.01 4.65
C GLU A 727 -7.22 -8.59 3.15
N THR A 728 -8.26 -8.90 2.37
CA THR A 728 -8.29 -8.73 0.91
C THR A 728 -9.55 -8.00 0.43
N VAL A 729 -9.38 -7.02 -0.44
CA VAL A 729 -10.44 -6.14 -0.99
C VAL A 729 -10.37 -6.07 -2.52
N ILE A 730 -11.45 -5.61 -3.15
CA ILE A 730 -11.53 -5.31 -4.59
C ILE A 730 -11.59 -3.80 -4.78
N LEU A 731 -10.72 -3.27 -5.62
CA LEU A 731 -10.56 -1.84 -5.90
C LEU A 731 -11.05 -1.45 -7.29
N ASP A 732 -11.55 -0.22 -7.41
CA ASP A 732 -11.85 0.44 -8.67
C ASP A 732 -11.32 1.90 -8.65
N SER A 733 -11.34 2.56 -9.80
CA SER A 733 -10.81 3.91 -10.06
C SER A 733 -9.32 4.10 -9.68
N CYS A 734 -8.57 3.01 -9.52
CA CYS A 734 -7.15 3.05 -9.15
C CYS A 734 -6.28 3.19 -10.40
N ARG A 735 -5.26 4.06 -10.39
CA ARG A 735 -4.28 4.09 -11.49
C ARG A 735 -3.14 3.11 -11.24
N ALA A 736 -2.71 2.39 -12.28
CA ALA A 736 -1.72 1.32 -12.15
C ALA A 736 -0.54 1.49 -13.11
N ILE A 737 0.66 1.17 -12.63
CA ILE A 737 1.91 1.17 -13.41
C ILE A 737 2.59 -0.18 -13.24
N HIS A 738 2.94 -0.84 -14.35
CA HIS A 738 3.74 -2.07 -14.31
C HIS A 738 5.23 -1.76 -14.06
N ILE A 739 5.85 -2.44 -13.09
CA ILE A 739 7.26 -2.27 -12.74
C ILE A 739 8.12 -3.25 -13.54
N ARG A 740 9.10 -2.73 -14.30
CA ARG A 740 10.00 -3.52 -15.14
C ARG A 740 11.25 -3.97 -14.37
N TRP A 741 11.41 -5.29 -14.20
CA TRP A 741 12.54 -5.90 -13.47
C TRP A 741 13.59 -6.59 -14.35
N LYS A 742 13.32 -6.71 -15.66
CA LYS A 742 14.06 -7.52 -16.64
C LYS A 742 15.36 -6.86 -17.10
N ASP A 743 15.26 -5.59 -17.49
CA ASP A 743 16.30 -4.73 -18.04
C ASP A 743 15.83 -3.28 -18.11
N PHE A 744 16.78 -2.35 -18.02
CA PHE A 744 16.53 -0.97 -18.42
C PHE A 744 16.23 -0.91 -19.93
N PRO A 745 15.15 -0.22 -20.35
CA PRO A 745 14.92 0.09 -21.76
C PRO A 745 15.99 1.07 -22.29
N ARG A 746 16.00 1.33 -23.61
CA ARG A 746 16.75 2.47 -24.16
C ARG A 746 16.13 3.74 -23.57
N ALA A 747 16.95 4.66 -23.08
CA ALA A 747 16.50 5.93 -22.53
C ALA A 747 16.23 6.93 -23.66
N THR A 748 15.00 6.93 -24.18
CA THR A 748 14.49 7.93 -25.13
C THR A 748 14.26 9.24 -24.38
N VAL A 749 15.00 10.29 -24.73
CA VAL A 749 14.93 11.59 -24.05
C VAL A 749 15.03 12.78 -25.02
N GLN A 750 14.12 13.73 -24.86
CA GLN A 750 14.18 15.03 -25.51
C GLN A 750 15.23 15.90 -24.80
N ARG A 751 16.12 16.51 -25.58
CA ARG A 751 17.24 17.31 -25.07
C ARG A 751 17.26 18.66 -25.76
N ASP A 752 17.80 19.67 -25.08
CA ASP A 752 17.99 21.00 -25.68
C ASP A 752 19.06 20.98 -26.80
N MET A 753 18.88 21.83 -27.82
CA MET A 753 19.66 21.93 -29.05
C MET A 753 20.54 23.20 -29.08
N GLY A 754 21.48 23.29 -28.13
CA GLY A 754 22.46 24.38 -28.09
C GLY A 754 23.54 24.31 -29.20
N PHE A 755 24.22 25.43 -29.46
CA PHE A 755 25.27 25.59 -30.48
C PHE A 755 26.35 24.49 -30.45
N GLY A 756 26.75 24.03 -29.26
CA GLY A 756 27.73 22.94 -29.11
C GLY A 756 27.26 21.58 -29.64
N LYS A 757 25.94 21.34 -29.74
CA LYS A 757 25.37 20.16 -30.41
C LYS A 757 25.24 20.38 -31.91
N MET A 758 24.86 21.57 -32.37
CA MET A 758 24.88 21.91 -33.79
C MET A 758 26.27 21.71 -34.40
N MET A 759 27.33 22.12 -33.69
CA MET A 759 28.72 21.83 -34.09
C MET A 759 29.05 20.33 -34.07
N ALA A 760 28.54 19.56 -33.10
CA ALA A 760 28.71 18.11 -33.06
C ALA A 760 28.03 17.41 -34.25
N VAL A 761 26.80 17.79 -34.61
CA VAL A 761 26.10 17.33 -35.82
C VAL A 761 26.91 17.71 -37.07
N PHE A 762 27.40 18.95 -37.15
CA PHE A 762 28.22 19.42 -38.27
C PHE A 762 29.47 18.56 -38.47
N PHE A 763 30.27 18.31 -37.43
CA PHE A 763 31.48 17.47 -37.54
C PHE A 763 31.15 16.02 -37.93
N LEU A 764 30.05 15.45 -37.44
CA LEU A 764 29.62 14.11 -37.83
C LEU A 764 29.20 14.07 -39.31
N ALA A 765 28.30 14.96 -39.72
CA ALA A 765 27.82 15.04 -41.10
C ALA A 765 28.96 15.32 -42.10
N PHE A 766 29.86 16.26 -41.78
CA PHE A 766 30.99 16.62 -42.61
C PHE A 766 32.02 15.47 -42.69
N GLY A 767 32.31 14.79 -41.58
CA GLY A 767 33.18 13.62 -41.57
C GLY A 767 32.63 12.45 -42.39
N ILE A 768 31.32 12.16 -42.29
CA ILE A 768 30.64 11.15 -43.13
C ILE A 768 30.67 11.56 -44.61
N TRP A 769 30.43 12.84 -44.92
CA TRP A 769 30.45 13.35 -46.30
C TRP A 769 31.83 13.16 -46.95
N TRP A 770 32.92 13.57 -46.29
CA TRP A 770 34.27 13.39 -46.82
C TRP A 770 34.70 11.93 -46.94
N LEU A 771 34.29 11.07 -46.00
CA LEU A 771 34.59 9.64 -46.05
C LEU A 771 33.84 8.97 -47.20
N SER A 772 32.54 9.27 -47.35
CA SER A 772 31.72 8.80 -48.48
C SER A 772 32.26 9.30 -49.82
N PHE A 773 32.69 10.56 -49.90
CA PHE A 773 33.32 11.13 -51.11
C PHE A 773 34.65 10.44 -51.44
N GLY A 774 35.49 10.15 -50.44
CA GLY A 774 36.72 9.36 -50.62
C GLY A 774 36.45 7.94 -51.15
N ILE A 775 35.42 7.26 -50.63
CA ILE A 775 34.97 5.95 -51.13
C ILE A 775 34.43 6.07 -52.57
N GLN A 776 33.59 7.06 -52.86
CA GLN A 776 33.01 7.28 -54.20
C GLN A 776 34.10 7.59 -55.24
N MET A 777 35.07 8.43 -54.88
CA MET A 777 36.26 8.69 -55.70
C MET A 777 37.09 7.41 -55.90
N THR A 778 37.27 6.59 -54.87
CA THR A 778 37.96 5.30 -55.02
C THR A 778 37.21 4.41 -56.02
N LEU A 779 35.91 4.17 -55.81
CA LEU A 779 35.08 3.32 -56.66
C LEU A 779 35.00 3.83 -58.12
N GLY A 780 34.84 5.14 -58.31
CA GLY A 780 34.78 5.76 -59.65
C GLY A 780 36.11 5.71 -60.40
N TYR A 781 37.24 5.63 -59.70
CA TYR A 781 38.58 5.55 -60.31
C TYR A 781 39.14 4.11 -60.39
N ILE A 782 38.49 3.10 -59.80
CA ILE A 782 38.84 1.68 -59.99
C ILE A 782 38.96 1.29 -61.48
N PRO A 783 38.04 1.67 -62.40
CA PRO A 783 38.17 1.35 -63.82
C PRO A 783 39.43 1.97 -64.46
N TYR A 784 39.83 3.17 -64.00
CA TYR A 784 41.05 3.83 -64.47
C TYR A 784 42.31 3.15 -63.92
N PHE A 785 42.31 2.71 -62.65
CA PHE A 785 43.39 1.89 -62.08
C PHE A 785 43.54 0.54 -62.81
N ALA A 786 42.43 -0.13 -63.14
CA ALA A 786 42.43 -1.38 -63.88
C ALA A 786 42.86 -1.20 -65.35
N GLY A 787 42.42 -0.13 -66.03
CA GLY A 787 42.85 0.20 -67.38
C GLY A 787 44.35 0.57 -67.46
N PHE A 788 44.87 1.29 -66.48
CA PHE A 788 46.29 1.61 -66.38
C PHE A 788 47.18 0.40 -66.00
N ALA A 789 46.61 -0.73 -65.55
CA ALA A 789 47.39 -1.95 -65.33
C ALA A 789 47.95 -2.56 -66.63
N LEU A 790 47.40 -2.15 -67.79
CA LEU A 790 47.82 -2.59 -69.12
C LEU A 790 48.72 -1.56 -69.86
N THR A 791 49.07 -0.44 -69.23
CA THR A 791 49.93 0.60 -69.84
C THR A 791 51.02 1.08 -68.87
N ASP A 792 52.26 1.11 -69.35
CA ASP A 792 53.48 1.46 -68.58
C ASP A 792 53.66 2.98 -68.37
N GLY A 793 52.57 3.67 -67.99
CA GLY A 793 52.60 5.05 -67.53
C GLY A 793 52.81 5.14 -66.02
N GLU A 794 54.06 5.13 -65.55
CA GLU A 794 54.36 5.22 -64.10
C GLU A 794 53.89 6.52 -63.44
N THR A 795 53.96 7.64 -64.16
CA THR A 795 53.63 8.98 -63.63
C THR A 795 52.14 9.17 -63.33
N GLY A 796 51.23 8.68 -64.18
CA GLY A 796 49.78 8.87 -64.00
C GLY A 796 49.20 8.15 -62.77
N LYS A 797 49.76 6.97 -62.43
CA LYS A 797 49.32 6.13 -61.31
C LYS A 797 49.56 6.80 -59.94
N SER A 798 50.60 7.62 -59.83
CA SER A 798 51.01 8.26 -58.56
C SER A 798 50.08 9.41 -58.14
N TYR A 799 49.78 10.35 -59.04
CA TYR A 799 48.99 11.56 -58.70
C TYR A 799 47.56 11.23 -58.25
N VAL A 800 46.88 10.29 -58.92
CA VAL A 800 45.53 9.85 -58.52
C VAL A 800 45.57 9.19 -57.14
N GLY A 801 46.59 8.37 -56.87
CA GLY A 801 46.81 7.78 -55.54
C GLY A 801 46.97 8.83 -54.44
N TRP A 802 47.77 9.87 -54.67
CA TRP A 802 47.94 10.99 -53.72
C TRP A 802 46.65 11.79 -53.49
N VAL A 803 45.85 12.03 -54.54
CA VAL A 803 44.55 12.73 -54.39
C VAL A 803 43.55 11.90 -53.58
N VAL A 804 43.43 10.60 -53.86
CA VAL A 804 42.57 9.68 -53.09
C VAL A 804 43.05 9.57 -51.64
N ALA A 805 44.36 9.43 -51.41
CA ALA A 805 44.95 9.43 -50.07
C ALA A 805 44.71 10.75 -49.32
N GLY A 806 44.78 11.89 -50.02
CA GLY A 806 44.47 13.22 -49.47
C GLY A 806 43.03 13.35 -48.98
N PHE A 807 42.05 12.86 -49.76
CA PHE A 807 40.64 12.84 -49.33
C PHE A 807 40.39 11.88 -48.16
N PHE A 808 41.03 10.70 -48.13
CA PHE A 808 40.95 9.82 -46.96
C PHE A 808 41.62 10.41 -45.72
N PHE A 809 42.74 11.14 -45.87
CA PHE A 809 43.41 11.83 -44.77
C PHE A 809 42.54 12.96 -44.21
N LEU A 810 41.92 13.77 -45.08
CA LEU A 810 40.93 14.79 -44.69
C LEU A 810 39.71 14.15 -44.01
N GLY A 811 39.18 13.06 -44.56
CA GLY A 811 38.08 12.29 -43.96
C GLY A 811 38.44 11.75 -42.57
N LEU A 812 39.65 11.20 -42.38
CA LEU A 812 40.16 10.76 -41.09
C LEU A 812 40.30 11.92 -40.10
N LEU A 813 40.84 13.07 -40.55
CA LEU A 813 41.01 14.27 -39.73
C LEU A 813 39.68 14.83 -39.25
N PHE A 814 38.69 15.00 -40.13
CA PHE A 814 37.34 15.44 -39.77
C PHE A 814 36.52 14.37 -39.02
N SER A 815 36.93 13.10 -39.09
CA SER A 815 36.32 12.03 -38.29
C SER A 815 36.93 11.91 -36.89
N ALA A 816 38.13 12.44 -36.63
CA ALA A 816 38.77 12.36 -35.31
C ALA A 816 37.94 12.98 -34.16
N PRO A 817 37.19 14.09 -34.35
CA PRO A 817 36.24 14.61 -33.36
C PRO A 817 34.98 13.75 -33.12
N SER A 818 34.74 12.70 -33.90
CA SER A 818 33.46 11.96 -33.85
C SER A 818 33.13 11.34 -32.49
N PRO A 819 34.07 10.79 -31.68
CA PRO A 819 33.72 10.29 -30.35
C PRO A 819 33.28 11.40 -29.39
N PHE A 820 33.91 12.58 -29.46
CA PHE A 820 33.50 13.75 -28.67
C PHE A 820 32.14 14.27 -29.12
N SER A 821 31.89 14.29 -30.42
CA SER A 821 30.61 14.73 -31.02
C SER A 821 29.47 13.82 -30.58
N VAL A 822 29.64 12.49 -30.68
CA VAL A 822 28.66 11.51 -30.19
C VAL A 822 28.36 11.69 -28.70
N ARG A 823 29.40 11.79 -27.84
CA ARG A 823 29.20 12.05 -26.41
C ARG A 823 28.42 13.35 -26.17
N ARG A 824 28.70 14.41 -26.95
CA ARG A 824 28.04 15.72 -26.84
C ARG A 824 26.55 15.68 -27.25
N LEU A 825 26.18 14.84 -28.22
CA LEU A 825 24.80 14.67 -28.66
C LEU A 825 23.94 13.91 -27.63
N PHE A 826 24.44 12.77 -27.16
CA PHE A 826 23.72 11.95 -26.16
C PHE A 826 23.70 12.58 -24.76
N GLY A 827 24.59 13.53 -24.50
CA GLY A 827 24.64 14.32 -23.27
C GLY A 827 23.84 15.63 -23.26
N GLY A 828 24.01 16.37 -22.17
CA GLY A 828 23.31 17.62 -21.87
C GLY A 828 22.07 17.43 -20.99
N THR A 829 21.40 18.55 -20.72
CA THR A 829 20.15 18.60 -19.96
C THR A 829 19.03 17.84 -20.67
N VAL A 830 18.29 17.04 -19.90
CA VAL A 830 17.09 16.34 -20.35
C VAL A 830 15.89 17.25 -20.09
N LEU A 831 15.08 17.48 -21.13
CA LEU A 831 13.85 18.27 -21.06
C LEU A 831 12.62 17.40 -20.80
N LYS A 832 12.57 16.22 -21.43
CA LYS A 832 11.49 15.23 -21.34
C LYS A 832 12.08 13.82 -21.49
N SER A 833 11.53 12.82 -20.82
CA SER A 833 12.00 11.43 -20.87
C SER A 833 10.81 10.47 -20.88
N THR A 834 10.92 9.38 -21.64
CA THR A 834 9.89 8.34 -21.74
C THR A 834 9.66 7.66 -20.37
N PRO A 835 8.48 7.84 -19.74
CA PRO A 835 8.21 7.42 -18.38
C PRO A 835 8.16 5.88 -18.28
N ASN A 836 9.18 5.32 -17.62
CA ASN A 836 9.31 3.89 -17.37
C ASN A 836 9.70 3.68 -15.91
N LEU A 837 8.97 2.82 -15.21
CA LEU A 837 9.26 2.46 -13.83
C LEU A 837 10.07 1.16 -13.80
N VAL A 838 11.36 1.25 -13.47
CA VAL A 838 12.32 0.13 -13.56
C VAL A 838 12.87 -0.19 -12.17
N GLY A 839 12.88 -1.48 -11.80
CA GLY A 839 13.34 -1.95 -10.49
C GLY A 839 14.55 -2.88 -10.58
N PHE A 840 15.43 -2.83 -9.59
CA PHE A 840 16.46 -3.85 -9.35
C PHE A 840 16.67 -4.16 -7.86
N GLU A 841 17.13 -5.38 -7.57
CA GLU A 841 17.44 -5.89 -6.23
C GLU A 841 18.85 -5.46 -5.80
N GLY A 842 18.95 -4.91 -4.59
CA GLY A 842 20.16 -4.29 -4.07
C GLY A 842 20.23 -2.77 -4.33
N VAL A 843 21.39 -2.20 -4.03
CA VAL A 843 21.67 -0.76 -4.11
C VAL A 843 22.99 -0.52 -4.86
N MET A 844 23.07 0.59 -5.57
CA MET A 844 24.20 0.94 -6.45
C MET A 844 24.43 2.46 -6.42
N PRO A 845 25.69 2.94 -6.44
CA PRO A 845 26.00 4.37 -6.55
C PRO A 845 25.40 5.01 -7.80
N ILE A 846 24.90 6.25 -7.68
CA ILE A 846 24.08 6.87 -8.73
C ILE A 846 24.85 7.07 -10.03
N ALA A 847 26.15 7.36 -9.96
CA ALA A 847 27.02 7.47 -11.13
C ALA A 847 27.20 6.14 -11.90
N GLN A 848 27.17 4.99 -11.20
CA GLN A 848 27.23 3.69 -11.86
C GLN A 848 25.89 3.36 -12.54
N LEU A 849 24.78 3.72 -11.88
CA LEU A 849 23.43 3.54 -12.41
C LEU A 849 23.18 4.43 -13.64
N GLU A 850 23.57 5.71 -13.60
CA GLU A 850 23.48 6.64 -14.72
C GLU A 850 24.25 6.11 -15.94
N LYS A 851 25.48 5.58 -15.71
CA LYS A 851 26.29 4.96 -16.75
C LYS A 851 25.64 3.72 -17.38
N ILE A 852 24.87 2.95 -16.62
CA ILE A 852 24.13 1.78 -17.15
C ILE A 852 22.94 2.22 -18.01
N ILE A 853 22.25 3.28 -17.60
CA ILE A 853 21.02 3.77 -18.25
C ILE A 853 21.35 4.59 -19.52
N PHE A 854 22.23 5.57 -19.38
CA PHE A 854 22.56 6.55 -20.43
C PHE A 854 23.89 6.31 -21.13
N GLY A 855 24.76 5.44 -20.60
CA GLY A 855 26.11 5.18 -21.15
C GLY A 855 27.21 6.11 -20.61
N ASN A 856 26.87 7.35 -20.27
CA ASN A 856 27.74 8.38 -19.70
C ASN A 856 27.26 8.85 -18.31
N VAL A 857 28.08 9.61 -17.60
CA VAL A 857 27.76 10.22 -16.29
C VAL A 857 27.82 11.74 -16.43
N GLU A 858 26.68 12.40 -16.18
CA GLU A 858 26.52 13.85 -16.28
C GLU A 858 25.67 14.43 -15.13
N GLY A 859 25.25 13.61 -14.16
CA GLY A 859 24.47 14.05 -13.01
C GLY A 859 22.98 14.24 -13.31
N ARG A 860 22.44 13.53 -14.32
CA ARG A 860 21.03 13.65 -14.73
C ARG A 860 20.04 12.95 -13.78
N LEU A 861 20.50 11.94 -13.03
CA LEU A 861 19.70 11.24 -12.04
C LEU A 861 19.89 11.88 -10.65
N THR A 862 18.82 11.96 -9.87
CA THR A 862 18.88 12.40 -8.45
C THR A 862 18.13 11.42 -7.55
N TYR A 863 18.45 11.37 -6.25
CA TYR A 863 17.62 10.61 -5.31
C TYR A 863 16.35 11.41 -4.99
N ALA A 864 15.22 10.71 -4.85
CA ALA A 864 13.97 11.34 -4.47
C ALA A 864 14.01 11.74 -2.97
N PRO A 865 13.80 13.03 -2.61
CA PRO A 865 14.02 13.55 -1.25
C PRO A 865 13.01 13.03 -0.21
N SER A 866 11.86 12.55 -0.66
CA SER A 866 10.74 12.16 0.21
C SER A 866 10.03 10.89 -0.24
N ALA A 867 10.64 10.07 -1.10
CA ALA A 867 9.98 8.88 -1.66
C ALA A 867 9.90 7.69 -0.68
N SER A 868 10.85 7.57 0.25
CA SER A 868 10.87 6.48 1.23
C SER A 868 11.39 6.95 2.61
N PRO A 869 11.21 6.15 3.68
CA PRO A 869 11.75 6.47 5.00
C PRO A 869 13.28 6.68 5.00
N PHE A 870 14.00 5.95 4.15
CA PHE A 870 15.46 6.06 3.97
C PHE A 870 15.91 7.44 3.44
N SER A 871 15.01 8.21 2.81
CA SER A 871 15.31 9.57 2.34
C SER A 871 15.38 10.60 3.47
N ARG A 872 14.91 10.30 4.70
CA ARG A 872 14.79 11.28 5.82
C ARG A 872 16.09 12.04 6.11
N ASN A 873 17.20 11.31 6.27
CA ASN A 873 18.49 11.88 6.67
C ASN A 873 19.36 12.30 5.47
N ASN A 874 18.92 11.99 4.24
CA ASN A 874 19.70 12.14 3.02
C ASN A 874 19.09 13.22 2.10
N ARG A 875 18.65 14.33 2.69
CA ARG A 875 18.06 15.48 1.96
C ARG A 875 19.10 16.57 1.74
N GLU A 876 18.95 17.32 0.66
CA GLU A 876 19.66 18.58 0.51
C GLU A 876 19.03 19.66 1.40
N ILE A 877 19.85 20.60 1.89
CA ILE A 877 19.41 21.64 2.83
C ILE A 877 18.70 22.78 2.07
N ASN A 878 19.22 23.15 0.90
CA ASN A 878 18.77 24.33 0.15
C ASN A 878 17.82 23.99 -1.02
N GLU A 879 17.81 22.75 -1.49
CA GLU A 879 17.06 22.32 -2.67
C GLU A 879 16.20 21.09 -2.34
N ARG A 880 15.07 20.92 -3.05
CA ARG A 880 14.21 19.72 -2.90
C ARG A 880 14.80 18.54 -3.69
N ARG A 881 16.01 18.11 -3.31
CA ARG A 881 16.76 16.99 -3.90
C ARG A 881 17.21 16.02 -2.81
N GLY A 882 17.36 14.74 -3.17
CA GLY A 882 17.97 13.72 -2.32
C GLY A 882 19.46 13.57 -2.62
N ARG A 883 20.26 13.48 -1.57
CA ARG A 883 21.70 13.12 -1.63
C ARG A 883 21.84 11.60 -1.68
N GLU A 884 22.96 11.13 -2.22
CA GLU A 884 23.33 9.72 -2.14
C GLU A 884 23.62 9.32 -0.68
N PRO A 885 22.88 8.34 -0.10
CA PRO A 885 23.17 7.83 1.23
C PRO A 885 24.60 7.27 1.36
N SER A 886 25.29 7.65 2.44
CA SER A 886 26.71 7.34 2.67
C SER A 886 27.05 5.84 2.58
N TRP A 887 26.15 4.98 3.05
CA TRP A 887 26.27 3.52 3.06
C TRP A 887 26.20 2.86 1.67
N ILE A 888 25.71 3.55 0.62
CA ILE A 888 25.67 3.00 -0.75
C ILE A 888 27.07 2.79 -1.33
N LYS A 889 28.07 3.55 -0.86
CA LYS A 889 29.47 3.38 -1.26
C LYS A 889 29.99 1.96 -1.02
N ASN A 890 29.47 1.28 0.01
CA ASN A 890 29.79 -0.09 0.37
C ASN A 890 28.52 -0.98 0.27
N PRO A 891 28.06 -1.35 -0.94
CA PRO A 891 26.77 -2.03 -1.15
C PRO A 891 26.75 -3.47 -0.62
N ASP A 892 27.89 -4.01 -0.19
CA ASP A 892 28.01 -5.30 0.51
C ASP A 892 27.68 -5.18 2.02
N SER A 893 27.99 -4.05 2.69
CA SER A 893 27.69 -3.84 4.12
C SER A 893 26.31 -3.19 4.36
N ALA A 894 25.83 -2.38 3.42
CA ALA A 894 24.58 -1.60 3.50
C ALA A 894 23.38 -2.30 4.16
N LEU A 895 23.13 -3.58 3.83
CA LEU A 895 22.03 -4.33 4.45
C LEU A 895 22.28 -4.63 5.94
N HIS A 896 23.51 -5.00 6.31
CA HIS A 896 23.88 -5.27 7.70
C HIS A 896 23.92 -3.99 8.54
N ASP A 897 24.37 -2.88 7.95
CA ASP A 897 24.39 -1.57 8.60
C ASP A 897 22.96 -1.11 8.92
N LEU A 898 22.04 -1.16 7.94
CA LEU A 898 20.63 -0.82 8.16
C LEU A 898 19.89 -1.79 9.10
N MET A 899 20.27 -3.08 9.14
CA MET A 899 19.78 -4.02 10.15
C MET A 899 20.25 -3.65 11.55
N LYS A 900 21.52 -3.26 11.71
CA LYS A 900 22.11 -2.83 12.98
C LYS A 900 21.46 -1.53 13.50
N GLU A 901 21.16 -0.61 12.60
CA GLU A 901 20.46 0.66 12.89
C GLU A 901 18.94 0.48 13.11
N LYS A 902 18.40 -0.74 12.99
CA LYS A 902 16.96 -1.07 13.07
C LYS A 902 16.08 -0.26 12.10
N LEU A 903 16.63 0.19 10.98
CA LEU A 903 15.91 0.93 9.93
C LEU A 903 15.15 0.03 8.95
N LEU A 904 15.23 -1.28 9.11
CA LEU A 904 14.49 -2.26 8.32
C LEU A 904 13.27 -2.75 9.11
N PRO A 905 12.06 -2.80 8.52
CA PRO A 905 10.85 -3.22 9.24
C PRO A 905 10.93 -4.66 9.75
N SER A 906 11.67 -5.51 9.06
CA SER A 906 11.84 -6.93 9.41
C SER A 906 13.17 -7.45 8.89
N ASN A 907 13.78 -8.37 9.65
CA ASN A 907 14.96 -9.13 9.24
C ASN A 907 14.74 -9.99 7.97
N LYS A 908 13.50 -10.07 7.48
CA LYS A 908 13.13 -10.77 6.23
C LYS A 908 13.11 -9.83 5.01
N HIS A 909 13.11 -8.51 5.19
CA HIS A 909 13.09 -7.55 4.08
C HIS A 909 14.43 -7.48 3.36
N GLN A 910 14.35 -7.21 2.06
CA GLN A 910 15.48 -6.98 1.17
C GLN A 910 15.38 -5.57 0.60
N LEU A 911 16.54 -4.98 0.29
CA LEU A 911 16.62 -3.66 -0.33
C LEU A 911 16.39 -3.77 -1.84
N PHE A 912 15.55 -2.89 -2.37
CA PHE A 912 15.30 -2.73 -3.79
C PHE A 912 15.46 -1.26 -4.16
N THR A 913 15.95 -1.02 -5.37
CA THR A 913 16.05 0.33 -5.95
C THR A 913 15.03 0.45 -7.07
N LEU A 914 14.17 1.45 -6.98
CA LEU A 914 13.23 1.89 -8.00
C LEU A 914 13.84 3.09 -8.75
N VAL A 915 13.77 3.07 -10.06
CA VAL A 915 14.19 4.16 -10.94
C VAL A 915 12.98 4.59 -11.74
N ASP A 916 12.58 5.84 -11.55
CA ASP A 916 11.59 6.49 -12.39
C ASP A 916 12.30 7.22 -13.52
N MET A 917 12.18 6.68 -14.73
CA MET A 917 12.79 7.25 -15.93
C MET A 917 12.09 8.54 -16.41
N GLY A 918 10.85 8.81 -15.98
CA GLY A 918 10.12 10.01 -16.38
C GLY A 918 10.65 11.26 -15.67
N GLU A 919 10.61 11.24 -14.34
CA GLU A 919 11.12 12.33 -13.48
C GLU A 919 12.63 12.22 -13.17
N LEU A 920 13.32 11.21 -13.72
CA LEU A 920 14.76 10.94 -13.50
C LEU A 920 15.16 10.79 -12.03
N THR A 921 14.28 10.19 -11.22
CA THR A 921 14.50 10.00 -9.77
C THR A 921 14.79 8.56 -9.39
N VAL A 922 15.61 8.39 -8.36
CA VAL A 922 15.97 7.10 -7.76
C VAL A 922 15.41 7.03 -6.34
N SER A 923 14.71 5.94 -6.04
CA SER A 923 14.08 5.69 -4.74
C SER A 923 14.49 4.32 -4.22
N ILE A 924 14.98 4.24 -2.98
CA ILE A 924 15.33 2.96 -2.35
C ILE A 924 14.24 2.58 -1.36
N PHE A 925 13.80 1.33 -1.37
CA PHE A 925 12.77 0.81 -0.48
C PHE A 925 13.10 -0.60 0.03
N ALA A 926 12.39 -1.04 1.06
CA ALA A 926 12.54 -2.36 1.67
C ALA A 926 11.22 -3.14 1.54
N ALA A 927 11.31 -4.38 1.08
CA ALA A 927 10.17 -5.28 0.86
C ALA A 927 10.60 -6.75 1.06
N GLU A 928 9.66 -7.67 1.30
CA GLU A 928 9.98 -9.10 1.31
C GLU A 928 10.21 -9.64 -0.11
N ARG A 929 9.42 -9.18 -1.09
CA ARG A 929 9.47 -9.60 -2.48
C ARG A 929 9.52 -8.41 -3.44
N PRO A 930 10.08 -8.57 -4.66
CA PRO A 930 10.06 -7.53 -5.70
C PRO A 930 8.62 -7.23 -6.16
N PRO A 931 8.10 -6.01 -5.93
CA PRO A 931 6.74 -5.64 -6.36
C PRO A 931 6.66 -5.49 -7.88
N THR A 932 5.66 -6.10 -8.51
CA THR A 932 5.47 -6.11 -9.97
C THR A 932 4.59 -4.96 -10.49
N VAL A 933 3.82 -4.32 -9.62
CA VAL A 933 2.87 -3.25 -9.94
C VAL A 933 3.00 -2.14 -8.91
N ALA A 934 2.88 -0.88 -9.32
CA ALA A 934 2.64 0.26 -8.45
C ALA A 934 1.18 0.72 -8.65
N LEU A 935 0.39 0.68 -7.58
CA LEU A 935 -0.97 1.19 -7.54
C LEU A 935 -0.96 2.59 -6.91
N LEU A 936 -1.48 3.59 -7.62
CA LEU A 936 -1.61 4.95 -7.10
C LEU A 936 -2.94 5.03 -6.35
N CYS A 937 -2.90 4.88 -5.02
CA CYS A 937 -4.12 4.72 -4.21
C CYS A 937 -4.54 5.99 -3.45
N GLY A 938 -3.64 6.97 -3.27
CA GLY A 938 -3.93 8.16 -2.46
C GLY A 938 -2.94 9.30 -2.62
N LYS A 939 -3.20 10.41 -1.91
CA LYS A 939 -2.41 11.64 -1.84
C LYS A 939 -2.15 12.03 -0.39
N GLU A 940 -0.96 12.55 -0.14
CA GLU A 940 -0.52 13.05 1.18
C GLU A 940 0.52 14.16 0.99
N GLY A 941 0.23 15.36 1.52
CA GLY A 941 1.16 16.50 1.46
C GLY A 941 1.59 16.91 0.04
N GLY A 942 0.69 16.79 -0.94
CA GLY A 942 0.99 17.07 -2.36
C GLY A 942 1.88 16.02 -3.05
N MET A 943 2.02 14.82 -2.49
CA MET A 943 2.67 13.67 -3.11
C MET A 943 1.68 12.50 -3.20
N LEU A 944 1.86 11.60 -4.16
CA LEU A 944 1.09 10.37 -4.28
C LEU A 944 1.59 9.30 -3.30
N ARG A 945 0.68 8.46 -2.80
CA ARG A 945 0.98 7.17 -2.16
C ARG A 945 0.85 6.06 -3.20
N ALA A 946 2.00 5.55 -3.63
CA ALA A 946 2.12 4.44 -4.57
C ALA A 946 2.33 3.14 -3.76
N VAL A 947 1.27 2.32 -3.70
CA VAL A 947 1.27 1.00 -3.06
C VAL A 947 1.96 0.02 -4.01
N LEU A 948 3.10 -0.51 -3.60
CA LEU A 948 3.89 -1.41 -4.43
C LEU A 948 3.50 -2.86 -4.13
N CYS A 949 3.02 -3.57 -5.16
CA CYS A 949 2.37 -4.86 -5.02
C CYS A 949 3.06 -5.98 -5.81
N SER A 950 3.20 -7.17 -5.22
CA SER A 950 3.56 -8.39 -5.95
C SER A 950 2.30 -9.12 -6.42
N TRP A 951 2.26 -9.62 -7.65
CA TRP A 951 1.08 -10.30 -8.21
C TRP A 951 1.17 -11.83 -8.08
N ARG A 952 0.09 -12.47 -7.62
CA ARG A 952 -0.03 -13.93 -7.51
C ARG A 952 -1.07 -14.49 -8.49
N PHE A 953 -0.56 -15.28 -9.42
CA PHE A 953 -1.32 -16.01 -10.45
C PHE A 953 -2.35 -17.03 -9.92
N GLU A 954 -2.18 -17.57 -8.71
CA GLU A 954 -3.10 -18.58 -8.14
C GLU A 954 -4.48 -18.02 -7.74
N THR A 955 -4.48 -16.87 -7.08
CA THR A 955 -5.69 -16.22 -6.51
C THR A 955 -6.10 -14.97 -7.27
N ASP A 956 -5.37 -14.67 -8.35
CA ASP A 956 -5.38 -13.43 -9.12
C ASP A 956 -5.44 -12.18 -8.22
N CYS A 957 -4.47 -12.10 -7.31
CA CYS A 957 -4.44 -11.13 -6.23
C CYS A 957 -3.10 -10.41 -6.20
N LEU A 958 -3.15 -9.09 -6.05
CA LEU A 958 -2.02 -8.23 -5.73
C LEU A 958 -1.79 -8.24 -4.22
N TYR A 959 -0.55 -8.34 -3.76
CA TYR A 959 -0.18 -8.32 -2.34
C TYR A 959 0.67 -7.09 -2.07
N ARG A 960 0.29 -6.25 -1.11
CA ARG A 960 1.04 -5.04 -0.73
C ARG A 960 2.38 -5.42 -0.10
N GLU A 961 3.47 -5.16 -0.82
CA GLU A 961 4.84 -5.40 -0.35
C GLU A 961 5.42 -4.17 0.39
N THR A 962 5.10 -2.95 -0.05
CA THR A 962 5.47 -1.70 0.60
C THR A 962 4.63 -0.52 0.06
N VAL A 963 4.85 0.71 0.54
CA VAL A 963 4.30 1.95 -0.02
C VAL A 963 5.40 3.00 -0.17
N VAL A 964 5.52 3.58 -1.36
CA VAL A 964 6.46 4.68 -1.65
C VAL A 964 5.70 5.96 -2.01
N ARG A 965 6.36 7.12 -1.90
CA ARG A 965 5.80 8.41 -2.31
C ARG A 965 6.32 8.82 -3.69
N MET A 966 5.42 9.21 -4.59
CA MET A 966 5.77 9.64 -5.96
C MET A 966 5.26 11.07 -6.26
N PRO A 967 5.89 11.82 -7.19
CA PRO A 967 5.41 13.14 -7.59
C PRO A 967 4.00 13.10 -8.20
N THR A 968 3.19 14.14 -7.99
CA THR A 968 1.79 14.15 -8.46
C THR A 968 1.62 14.02 -9.98
N ARG A 969 2.58 14.46 -10.79
CA ARG A 969 2.57 14.30 -12.26
C ARG A 969 2.42 12.85 -12.71
N VAL A 970 2.95 11.89 -11.94
CA VAL A 970 2.83 10.45 -12.20
C VAL A 970 1.36 9.99 -12.25
N TRP A 971 0.45 10.70 -11.60
CA TRP A 971 -1.00 10.44 -11.65
C TRP A 971 -1.59 10.65 -13.03
N GLU A 972 -1.25 11.76 -13.67
CA GLU A 972 -1.83 12.17 -14.97
C GLU A 972 -1.40 11.21 -16.09
N VAL A 973 -0.17 10.69 -15.96
CA VAL A 973 0.58 9.85 -16.91
C VAL A 973 0.28 8.34 -16.76
N ALA A 974 -0.35 7.92 -15.67
CA ALA A 974 -0.69 6.51 -15.40
C ALA A 974 -2.12 6.16 -15.86
N GLU A 975 -2.34 4.94 -16.36
CA GLU A 975 -3.66 4.49 -16.82
C GLU A 975 -4.59 4.11 -15.64
N PRO A 976 -5.89 4.44 -15.70
CA PRO A 976 -6.89 3.99 -14.74
C PRO A 976 -7.25 2.51 -14.94
N LYS A 977 -7.53 1.81 -13.84
CA LYS A 977 -7.98 0.42 -13.78
C LYS A 977 -9.09 0.23 -12.77
N GLY A 978 -10.00 -0.67 -13.14
CA GLY A 978 -11.06 -1.16 -12.29
C GLY A 978 -10.89 -2.64 -11.94
N TRP A 979 -11.66 -3.08 -10.95
CA TRP A 979 -11.76 -4.49 -10.53
C TRP A 979 -10.39 -5.14 -10.27
N LEU A 980 -9.57 -4.49 -9.44
CA LEU A 980 -8.28 -5.01 -9.01
C LEU A 980 -8.37 -5.59 -7.59
N LYS A 981 -8.07 -6.88 -7.44
CA LYS A 981 -8.03 -7.54 -6.13
C LYS A 981 -6.69 -7.29 -5.42
N LEU A 982 -6.75 -6.72 -4.21
CA LEU A 982 -5.60 -6.34 -3.39
C LEU A 982 -5.70 -6.91 -1.96
N CYS A 983 -4.67 -7.65 -1.54
CA CYS A 983 -4.41 -8.02 -0.15
C CYS A 983 -3.51 -6.97 0.54
N LEU A 984 -3.87 -6.59 1.77
CA LEU A 984 -3.17 -5.56 2.54
C LEU A 984 -1.84 -6.02 3.16
N ARG A 985 -1.50 -7.32 3.08
CA ARG A 985 -0.22 -7.87 3.54
C ARG A 985 0.72 -8.22 2.38
N SER A 986 2.01 -8.38 2.71
CA SER A 986 2.98 -8.98 1.80
C SER A 986 2.58 -10.42 1.48
N GLN A 987 2.99 -10.91 0.30
CA GLN A 987 2.59 -12.25 -0.12
C GLN A 987 3.15 -13.32 0.82
N ASP A 988 4.36 -13.13 1.35
CA ASP A 988 5.00 -14.09 2.24
C ASP A 988 4.54 -13.96 3.70
N ASP A 989 4.03 -12.81 4.18
CA ASP A 989 3.38 -12.75 5.50
C ASP A 989 2.02 -13.44 5.50
N TYR A 990 1.21 -13.21 4.46
CA TYR A 990 -0.04 -13.93 4.25
C TYR A 990 0.19 -15.46 4.25
N ARG A 991 1.17 -15.94 3.48
CA ARG A 991 1.55 -17.37 3.43
C ARG A 991 1.93 -17.93 4.81
N ARG A 992 2.69 -17.18 5.61
CA ARG A 992 3.08 -17.60 6.98
C ARG A 992 1.86 -17.68 7.90
N ARG A 993 0.99 -16.66 7.89
CA ARG A 993 -0.24 -16.65 8.71
C ARG A 993 -1.19 -17.80 8.32
N VAL A 994 -1.39 -18.08 7.04
CA VAL A 994 -2.17 -19.24 6.58
C VAL A 994 -1.55 -20.56 7.05
N SER A 995 -0.23 -20.73 6.92
CA SER A 995 0.47 -21.92 7.41
C SER A 995 0.37 -22.09 8.93
N LEU A 996 0.43 -21.00 9.70
CA LEU A 996 0.24 -21.02 11.16
C LEU A 996 -1.20 -21.39 11.54
N LYS A 997 -2.21 -20.77 10.90
CA LYS A 997 -3.62 -21.12 11.08
C LYS A 997 -3.87 -22.61 10.78
N TYR A 998 -3.28 -23.15 9.71
CA TYR A 998 -3.36 -24.58 9.36
C TYR A 998 -2.73 -25.48 10.43
N HIS A 999 -1.52 -25.18 10.89
CA HIS A 999 -0.89 -25.95 11.97
C HIS A 999 -1.66 -25.87 13.29
N GLN A 1000 -2.28 -24.72 13.61
CA GLN A 1000 -3.16 -24.55 14.78
C GLN A 1000 -4.49 -25.28 14.64
N LYS A 1001 -5.05 -25.41 13.43
CA LYS A 1001 -6.23 -26.25 13.16
C LYS A 1001 -5.86 -27.72 13.40
N MET A 1002 -4.83 -28.22 12.71
CA MET A 1002 -4.33 -29.59 12.87
C MET A 1002 -3.94 -29.95 14.31
N ALA A 1003 -3.39 -29.01 15.08
CA ALA A 1003 -3.10 -29.23 16.50
C ALA A 1003 -4.38 -29.37 17.35
N ARG A 1004 -5.40 -28.54 17.11
CA ARG A 1004 -6.71 -28.63 17.79
C ARG A 1004 -7.49 -29.87 17.38
N ASP A 1005 -7.50 -30.23 16.10
CA ASP A 1005 -8.18 -31.44 15.62
C ASP A 1005 -7.53 -32.69 16.22
N ALA A 1006 -6.20 -32.71 16.37
CA ALA A 1006 -5.47 -33.77 17.06
C ALA A 1006 -5.64 -33.76 18.60
N GLU A 1007 -6.04 -32.65 19.20
CA GLU A 1007 -6.37 -32.54 20.63
C GLU A 1007 -7.80 -33.03 20.87
N LEU A 1008 -8.77 -32.59 20.06
CA LEU A 1008 -10.15 -33.07 20.06
C LEU A 1008 -10.23 -34.59 19.85
N ALA A 1009 -9.47 -35.14 18.90
CA ALA A 1009 -9.40 -36.59 18.67
C ALA A 1009 -8.82 -37.36 19.87
N LYS A 1010 -7.94 -36.75 20.69
CA LYS A 1010 -7.46 -37.34 21.94
C LYS A 1010 -8.52 -37.26 23.04
N GLU A 1011 -9.22 -36.14 23.17
CA GLU A 1011 -10.31 -35.99 24.14
C GLU A 1011 -11.45 -36.99 23.85
N GLU A 1012 -11.80 -37.16 22.57
CA GLU A 1012 -12.80 -38.15 22.13
C GLU A 1012 -12.35 -39.58 22.44
N ALA A 1013 -11.09 -39.93 22.14
CA ALA A 1013 -10.53 -41.23 22.49
C ALA A 1013 -10.46 -41.47 24.01
N GLU A 1014 -10.25 -40.43 24.83
CA GLU A 1014 -10.34 -40.52 26.29
C GLU A 1014 -11.78 -40.66 26.80
N ARG A 1015 -12.74 -39.98 26.18
CA ARG A 1015 -14.16 -40.13 26.50
C ARG A 1015 -14.63 -41.55 26.22
N LEU A 1016 -14.33 -42.09 25.05
CA LEU A 1016 -14.66 -43.47 24.67
C LEU A 1016 -14.07 -44.47 25.67
N LYS A 1017 -12.80 -44.33 26.08
CA LYS A 1017 -12.19 -45.18 27.13
C LYS A 1017 -12.91 -45.07 28.48
N LYS A 1018 -13.32 -43.87 28.89
CA LYS A 1018 -14.09 -43.66 30.15
C LYS A 1018 -15.49 -44.26 30.07
N GLU A 1019 -16.12 -44.24 28.89
CA GLU A 1019 -17.40 -44.91 28.64
C GLU A 1019 -17.27 -46.43 28.63
N GLU A 1020 -16.23 -47.00 28.01
CA GLU A 1020 -15.89 -48.42 28.07
C GLU A 1020 -15.63 -48.89 29.50
N GLU A 1021 -14.83 -48.15 30.29
CA GLU A 1021 -14.55 -48.48 31.70
C GLU A 1021 -15.83 -48.43 32.56
N LYS A 1022 -16.70 -47.44 32.30
CA LYS A 1022 -17.99 -47.31 33.00
C LYS A 1022 -18.97 -48.42 32.62
N ALA A 1023 -18.99 -48.83 31.35
CA ALA A 1023 -19.77 -49.97 30.87
C ALA A 1023 -19.27 -51.30 31.49
N ALA A 1024 -17.95 -51.50 31.55
CA ALA A 1024 -17.34 -52.67 32.19
C ALA A 1024 -17.68 -52.74 33.69
N LYS A 1025 -17.57 -51.63 34.43
CA LYS A 1025 -17.97 -51.58 35.85
C LYS A 1025 -19.45 -51.91 36.05
N LYS A 1026 -20.34 -51.37 35.20
CA LYS A 1026 -21.77 -51.68 35.25
C LYS A 1026 -22.06 -53.15 34.95
N ALA A 1027 -21.36 -53.77 33.99
CA ALA A 1027 -21.50 -55.19 33.67
C ALA A 1027 -21.06 -56.09 34.83
N VAL A 1028 -19.97 -55.73 35.54
CA VAL A 1028 -19.52 -56.44 36.76
C VAL A 1028 -20.56 -56.31 37.88
N GLU A 1029 -21.16 -55.13 38.08
CA GLU A 1029 -22.20 -54.91 39.08
C GLU A 1029 -23.49 -55.70 38.76
N GLU A 1030 -23.91 -55.76 37.49
CA GLU A 1030 -25.04 -56.59 37.06
C GLU A 1030 -24.74 -58.09 37.18
N ALA A 1031 -23.51 -58.54 36.94
CA ALA A 1031 -23.10 -59.93 37.17
C ALA A 1031 -23.15 -60.29 38.66
N ALA A 1032 -22.61 -59.43 39.54
CA ALA A 1032 -22.66 -59.63 40.98
C ALA A 1032 -24.11 -59.73 41.50
N LYS A 1033 -25.03 -58.87 41.00
CA LYS A 1033 -26.47 -58.92 41.31
C LYS A 1033 -27.23 -60.13 40.74
N LYS A 1034 -26.61 -60.93 39.87
CA LYS A 1034 -27.17 -62.21 39.38
C LYS A 1034 -26.58 -63.43 40.08
N THR A 1035 -25.51 -63.24 40.85
CA THR A 1035 -24.83 -64.32 41.59
C THR A 1035 -25.22 -64.33 43.08
N ALA A 1036 -25.77 -63.22 43.57
CA ALA A 1036 -26.44 -63.08 44.86
C ALA A 1036 -27.96 -63.24 44.69
#